data_AF-A0A7C2SVP5-F1
#
_entry.id   AF-A0A7C2SVP5-F1
#
_cell.length_a   1.000
_cell.length_b   1.000
_cell.length_c   1.000
_cell.angle_alpha   90.00
_cell.angle_beta   90.00
_cell.angle_gamma   90.00
#
_symmetry.space_group_name_H-M   'P 1'
#
loop_
_entity.id
_entity.type
_entity.pdbx_description
1 polymer ?
#
loop_
_entity_poly.entity_id
_entity_poly.type
_entity_poly.pdbx_seq_one_letter_code
_entity_poly.pdbx_strand_id
1 'polypeptide(L)'
;MLNDTEKIGAVMVVGSGIAGIQASLDLANSGMKVYLVENDISVGGVMAQLDKTFPTNDCSACILSPKLVEVGRHPNVEIMTRRTVDSVDGEPGRFTVSLTRAPRYVDIDKCTGCGDCAKVCPVTVSNRFNEGLDYEKAIYRKFPQAIPSAFAIDKLGTAPCKAACPTHISVQGYVALIADGKYKEALKLIKQENPFPAVCGRVCDHLCEKACKRGEVDQPVAIMYLKRFVADLDLNDETKYIPDIKEDKGKKVAIIGAGPAGLSAAYYLAAEGYKVVVFESLPVAGGMMTVGIPEYRLPKDVLNAEIATIQEMGVEIRLNTKVGEDITFEELRRDYDAVFIGTGAHKSSKLNVPGEDEFEGVVHGIDFLRRVALGEKVFLGNRVAVVGGGNVAMDAVRTALRTGSKEAFVLYRRTRAEMPAAPEEIEEALHEGITMEFLAAPRKVLGEGGKVTGIECVRMELGEPDESGRRRPVPIEGSEFAIECDAVIPAIGQACDLSFLEQEQDISINKWNNIEADEVTFATTMEGVFAGGDNVTGPLTVVKAINAGKEAARSINRYLQGADIALGRARNWEENVADKADVSGTPKKPRPAMPELDPDERKTHFNEVILGYTEEQVVEEARRCLSCGICSECYQCVDACVAGAIDHNMKEEQETIEVGSIIAAPGFEVFDASIRGEYGFGLYENVITSIQFERILSASGPYFGHVQRISDGKEPRKIAFIQCVGSRDVNCGNSWCSSVCCMYATKEAIIGKEHAKDMEATIFYMDIRAHGKDFDRFVDRAKNEYGVRYIRSMPSMIKELQQTKNLLMTYVQEDGTLIEEEFDMVILSVGLTPPKDAEKLSKSLGIELEEHGFCRTSLENPVQTTRDGVYVCGAFGGPKDIPETVMEASGAASCAGALLAPRRGTLVTEEQVPEEADIRGVGPRIGVFVCRCGINIGGVVDVPAVVEYAKTLPNVVFADENLFTCSQDTAVKMGEVIQEEELTRVVVASCSPRTHEPLFQENCEKAGLNRYLFEMANIRDQDSWVHMNEPEKATEKAKDLVRMAVAKAQFLTPLKPGQLSVNKATLVLGGGLAGITAALNLADQGFEAYLVEKDQELGGNYRRLHYTLEGLDTQRHLAALLE
;
A
#
# COMPACT_ATOMS: atom_id res chain seq x y z
N MET A 1 32.54 -26.52 11.65
CA MET A 1 31.52 -26.88 12.65
C MET A 1 31.90 -26.14 13.92
N LEU A 2 31.13 -25.11 14.29
CA LEU A 2 31.29 -24.37 15.53
C LEU A 2 30.78 -25.26 16.68
N ASN A 3 31.50 -25.34 17.80
CA ASN A 3 31.01 -26.03 19.00
C ASN A 3 29.72 -25.35 19.50
N ASP A 4 28.80 -26.13 20.07
CA ASP A 4 27.49 -25.66 20.55
C ASP A 4 27.54 -24.55 21.63
N THR A 5 28.72 -24.23 22.15
CA THR A 5 28.96 -23.26 23.24
C THR A 5 29.71 -21.99 22.82
N GLU A 6 30.01 -21.77 21.53
CA GLU A 6 30.76 -20.58 21.09
C GLU A 6 29.86 -19.34 20.92
N LYS A 7 30.35 -18.19 21.40
CA LYS A 7 29.73 -16.88 21.15
C LYS A 7 29.70 -16.54 19.65
N ILE A 8 28.72 -15.75 19.23
CA ILE A 8 28.56 -15.30 17.84
C ILE A 8 29.07 -13.86 17.69
N GLY A 9 29.92 -13.62 16.68
CA GLY A 9 30.49 -12.30 16.36
C GLY A 9 29.57 -11.37 15.58
N ALA A 10 28.27 -11.39 15.89
CA ALA A 10 27.25 -10.58 15.24
C ALA A 10 26.35 -9.87 16.27
N VAL A 11 25.86 -8.68 15.94
CA VAL A 11 24.95 -7.91 16.79
C VAL A 11 23.70 -7.53 15.99
N MET A 12 22.53 -7.67 16.61
CA MET A 12 21.29 -7.13 16.03
C MET A 12 20.99 -5.76 16.63
N VAL A 13 20.72 -4.77 15.78
CA VAL A 13 20.26 -3.45 16.20
C VAL A 13 18.81 -3.28 15.73
N VAL A 14 17.88 -3.11 16.67
CA VAL A 14 16.44 -3.07 16.42
C VAL A 14 15.97 -1.63 16.44
N GLY A 15 15.65 -1.08 15.26
CA GLY A 15 15.29 0.32 15.06
C GLY A 15 16.45 1.10 14.43
N SER A 16 16.14 1.85 13.37
CA SER A 16 17.15 2.46 12.48
C SER A 16 17.10 3.99 12.43
N GLY A 17 16.71 4.61 13.54
CA GLY A 17 16.96 6.04 13.76
C GLY A 17 18.46 6.34 13.92
N ILE A 18 18.81 7.61 14.18
CA ILE A 18 20.20 8.03 14.37
C ILE A 18 20.95 7.20 15.42
N ALA A 19 20.26 6.74 16.47
CA ALA A 19 20.83 5.88 17.50
C ALA A 19 21.27 4.52 16.94
N GLY A 20 20.37 3.81 16.26
CA GLY A 20 20.65 2.50 15.69
C GLY A 20 21.69 2.56 14.57
N ILE A 21 21.63 3.61 13.73
CA ILE A 21 22.64 3.85 12.69
C ILE A 21 24.03 4.03 13.32
N GLN A 22 24.14 4.89 14.34
CA GLN A 22 25.42 5.12 15.02
C GLN A 22 25.97 3.84 15.66
N ALA A 23 25.13 3.12 16.43
CA ALA A 23 25.54 1.88 17.08
C ALA A 23 26.02 0.84 16.05
N SER A 24 25.32 0.75 14.91
CA SER A 24 25.69 -0.17 13.82
C SER A 24 27.04 0.18 13.21
N LEU A 25 27.28 1.46 12.92
CA LEU A 25 28.54 1.93 12.37
C LEU A 25 29.71 1.68 13.33
N ASP A 26 29.54 2.00 14.63
CA ASP A 26 30.59 1.78 15.62
C ASP A 26 30.94 0.31 15.78
N LEU A 27 29.92 -0.57 15.85
CA LEU A 27 30.12 -2.02 15.91
C LEU A 27 30.80 -2.56 14.65
N ALA A 28 30.33 -2.15 13.47
CA ALA A 28 30.82 -2.65 12.21
C ALA A 28 32.26 -2.18 11.94
N ASN A 29 32.58 -0.92 12.23
CA ASN A 29 33.94 -0.37 12.19
C ASN A 29 34.86 -1.03 13.24
N SER A 30 34.31 -1.49 14.37
CA SER A 30 35.06 -2.27 15.36
C SER A 30 35.28 -3.74 14.99
N GLY A 31 34.79 -4.18 13.82
CA GLY A 31 34.96 -5.53 13.31
C GLY A 31 33.87 -6.53 13.72
N MET A 32 32.63 -6.08 13.92
CA MET A 32 31.47 -6.95 14.15
C MET A 32 30.57 -7.02 12.91
N LYS A 33 29.90 -8.15 12.69
CA LYS A 33 28.76 -8.21 11.75
C LYS A 33 27.54 -7.58 12.43
N VAL A 34 26.78 -6.77 11.72
CA VAL A 34 25.58 -6.11 12.24
C VAL A 34 24.39 -6.41 11.37
N TYR A 35 23.27 -6.78 12.00
CA TYR A 35 21.95 -6.81 11.38
C TYR A 35 21.16 -5.60 11.87
N LEU A 36 20.95 -4.61 11.00
CA LEU A 36 20.18 -3.41 11.32
C LEU A 36 18.72 -3.63 10.90
N VAL A 37 17.87 -3.93 11.86
CA VAL A 37 16.47 -4.31 11.67
C VAL A 37 15.58 -3.07 11.74
N GLU A 38 14.74 -2.88 10.73
CA GLU A 38 13.77 -1.79 10.65
C GLU A 38 12.42 -2.34 10.18
N ASN A 39 11.33 -1.95 10.86
CA ASN A 39 9.99 -2.36 10.50
C ASN A 39 9.47 -1.55 9.29
N ASP A 40 9.91 -0.31 9.16
CA ASP A 40 9.60 0.54 8.01
C ASP A 40 10.39 0.15 6.74
N ILE A 41 10.13 0.82 5.62
CA ILE A 41 10.72 0.58 4.30
C ILE A 41 12.11 1.20 4.13
N SER A 42 12.54 2.06 5.06
CA SER A 42 13.80 2.79 5.00
C SER A 42 14.30 3.23 6.37
N VAL A 43 15.63 3.34 6.50
CA VAL A 43 16.32 3.85 7.68
C VAL A 43 16.29 5.39 7.78
N GLY A 44 16.53 5.93 8.98
CA GLY A 44 16.70 7.37 9.23
C GLY A 44 15.89 7.94 10.40
N GLY A 45 14.77 7.31 10.76
CA GLY A 45 13.90 7.71 11.88
C GLY A 45 13.38 9.16 11.77
N VAL A 46 12.98 9.74 12.90
CA VAL A 46 12.43 11.11 12.98
C VAL A 46 13.46 12.18 12.59
N MET A 47 14.75 11.94 12.78
CA MET A 47 15.80 12.90 12.38
C MET A 47 15.74 13.22 10.88
N ALA A 48 15.32 12.27 10.03
CA ALA A 48 15.13 12.50 8.60
C ALA A 48 13.98 13.48 8.29
N GLN A 49 13.00 13.63 9.17
CA GLN A 49 11.89 14.57 9.01
C GLN A 49 12.26 16.01 9.39
N LEU A 50 13.31 16.21 10.19
CA LEU A 50 13.72 17.54 10.66
C LEU A 50 14.39 18.36 9.54
N ASP A 51 14.18 19.67 9.54
CA ASP A 51 14.90 20.57 8.63
C ASP A 51 16.32 20.85 9.15
N LYS A 52 16.40 21.38 10.38
CA LYS A 52 17.64 21.74 11.07
C LYS A 52 17.68 21.17 12.49
N THR A 53 18.86 21.15 13.10
CA THR A 53 19.09 20.65 14.47
C THR A 53 19.64 21.73 15.38
N PHE A 54 19.16 21.79 16.62
CA PHE A 54 19.68 22.70 17.64
C PHE A 54 20.93 22.10 18.32
N PRO A 55 21.80 22.93 18.93
CA PRO A 55 21.80 24.40 18.97
C PRO A 55 22.58 25.02 17.80
N THR A 56 23.16 24.21 16.91
CA THR A 56 24.03 24.70 15.83
C THR A 56 23.26 25.28 14.65
N ASN A 57 21.99 24.91 14.48
CA ASN A 57 21.17 25.14 13.28
C ASN A 57 21.73 24.45 12.02
N ASP A 58 22.51 23.38 12.19
CA ASP A 58 22.93 22.57 11.06
C ASP A 58 21.72 21.89 10.41
N CYS A 59 21.74 21.78 9.09
CA CYS A 59 20.72 21.02 8.37
C CYS A 59 20.79 19.54 8.80
N SER A 60 19.64 18.96 9.18
CA SER A 60 19.56 17.58 9.66
C SER A 60 20.07 16.59 8.63
N ALA A 61 19.68 16.76 7.37
CA ALA A 61 20.15 15.93 6.26
C ALA A 61 21.68 16.00 6.09
N CYS A 62 22.33 17.13 6.38
CA CYS A 62 23.78 17.25 6.25
C CYS A 62 24.55 16.41 7.27
N ILE A 63 23.93 16.08 8.40
CA ILE A 63 24.51 15.22 9.43
C ILE A 63 24.09 13.77 9.20
N LEU A 64 22.82 13.55 8.85
CA LEU A 64 22.25 12.22 8.73
C LEU A 64 22.60 11.54 7.40
N SER A 65 22.55 12.24 6.26
CA SER A 65 22.77 11.64 4.93
C SER A 65 24.14 10.98 4.78
N PRO A 66 25.27 11.55 5.26
CA PRO A 66 26.54 10.83 5.24
C PRO A 66 26.49 9.51 6.01
N LYS A 67 25.88 9.50 7.20
CA LYS A 67 25.73 8.28 8.02
C LYS A 67 24.80 7.25 7.37
N LEU A 68 23.75 7.71 6.71
CA LEU A 68 22.87 6.85 5.90
C LEU A 68 23.68 6.18 4.79
N VAL A 69 24.43 6.95 4.00
CA VAL A 69 25.23 6.39 2.90
C VAL A 69 26.31 5.44 3.41
N GLU A 70 27.00 5.81 4.49
CA GLU A 70 28.00 4.96 5.15
C GLU A 70 27.38 3.63 5.58
N VAL A 71 26.28 3.65 6.35
CA VAL A 71 25.65 2.42 6.85
C VAL A 71 25.05 1.59 5.71
N GLY A 72 24.51 2.23 4.67
CA GLY A 72 23.94 1.57 3.49
C GLY A 72 24.96 0.88 2.59
N ARG A 73 26.25 1.23 2.71
CA ARG A 73 27.34 0.66 1.91
C ARG A 73 28.33 -0.16 2.73
N HIS A 74 28.19 -0.16 4.04
CA HIS A 74 29.13 -0.82 4.93
C HIS A 74 29.04 -2.35 4.73
N PRO A 75 30.14 -3.06 4.38
CA PRO A 75 30.10 -4.48 4.03
C PRO A 75 29.66 -5.39 5.19
N ASN A 76 29.84 -4.90 6.42
CA ASN A 76 29.49 -5.61 7.64
C ASN A 76 28.15 -5.18 8.26
N VAL A 77 27.39 -4.28 7.62
CA VAL A 77 26.03 -3.94 8.06
C VAL A 77 25.03 -4.47 7.05
N GLU A 78 24.11 -5.29 7.52
CA GLU A 78 23.00 -5.80 6.73
C GLU A 78 21.71 -5.08 7.13
N ILE A 79 21.19 -4.26 6.23
CA ILE A 79 19.96 -3.50 6.47
C ILE A 79 18.75 -4.37 6.15
N MET A 80 17.95 -4.65 7.17
CA MET A 80 16.78 -5.52 7.11
C MET A 80 15.51 -4.68 7.31
N THR A 81 15.06 -3.99 6.26
CA THR A 81 13.77 -3.27 6.27
C THR A 81 12.57 -4.20 6.21
N ARG A 82 11.39 -3.77 6.66
CA ARG A 82 10.17 -4.58 6.73
C ARG A 82 10.31 -5.82 7.63
N ARG A 83 11.16 -5.76 8.66
CA ARG A 83 11.33 -6.84 9.63
C ARG A 83 10.84 -6.42 11.01
N THR A 84 10.05 -7.28 11.63
CA THR A 84 9.64 -7.15 13.04
C THR A 84 10.25 -8.30 13.84
N VAL A 85 10.77 -8.01 15.03
CA VAL A 85 11.25 -9.02 15.98
C VAL A 85 10.07 -9.66 16.70
N ASP A 86 9.92 -10.97 16.59
CA ASP A 86 8.82 -11.71 17.20
C ASP A 86 9.23 -12.32 18.55
N SER A 87 10.40 -12.96 18.61
CA SER A 87 10.95 -13.54 19.84
C SER A 87 12.48 -13.57 19.85
N VAL A 88 13.05 -13.56 21.06
CA VAL A 88 14.49 -13.72 21.31
C VAL A 88 14.71 -14.79 22.37
N ASP A 89 15.21 -15.94 21.93
CA ASP A 89 15.58 -17.06 22.79
C ASP A 89 17.10 -17.14 22.99
N GLY A 90 17.56 -17.76 24.08
CA GLY A 90 18.99 -17.92 24.37
C GLY A 90 19.56 -16.93 25.39
N GLU A 91 20.89 -16.91 25.48
CA GLU A 91 21.68 -16.28 26.55
C GLU A 91 22.72 -15.28 25.98
N PRO A 92 23.25 -14.35 26.79
CA PRO A 92 24.26 -13.39 26.35
C PRO A 92 25.44 -14.05 25.62
N GLY A 93 25.71 -13.62 24.40
CA GLY A 93 26.74 -14.21 23.53
C GLY A 93 26.18 -15.17 22.48
N ARG A 94 24.95 -15.67 22.62
CA ARG A 94 24.24 -16.47 21.61
C ARG A 94 22.72 -16.42 21.81
N PHE A 95 22.08 -15.53 21.08
CA PHE A 95 20.63 -15.42 20.93
C PHE A 95 20.18 -15.97 19.58
N THR A 96 19.03 -16.61 19.57
CA THR A 96 18.28 -16.96 18.37
C THR A 96 17.08 -16.03 18.26
N VAL A 97 17.04 -15.24 17.20
CA VAL A 97 16.01 -14.22 16.97
C VAL A 97 15.08 -14.69 15.86
N SER A 98 13.78 -14.74 16.15
CA SER A 98 12.73 -14.98 15.16
C SER A 98 12.21 -13.64 14.63
N LEU A 99 12.13 -13.51 13.31
CA LEU A 99 11.74 -12.30 12.62
C LEU A 99 10.61 -12.57 11.63
N THR A 100 9.65 -11.66 11.54
CA THR A 100 8.66 -11.61 10.48
C THR A 100 9.07 -10.58 9.43
N ARG A 101 9.22 -11.01 8.18
CA ARG A 101 9.44 -10.14 7.01
C ARG A 101 8.11 -9.83 6.34
N ALA A 102 7.63 -8.60 6.50
CA ALA A 102 6.46 -8.12 5.80
C ALA A 102 6.77 -7.89 4.29
N PRO A 103 5.83 -8.17 3.38
CA PRO A 103 6.05 -7.98 1.95
C PRO A 103 6.28 -6.50 1.64
N ARG A 104 7.31 -6.22 0.82
CA ARG A 104 7.58 -4.89 0.24
C ARG A 104 6.83 -4.68 -1.08
N TYR A 105 6.46 -5.80 -1.73
CA TYR A 105 5.94 -5.89 -3.10
C TYR A 105 6.86 -5.31 -4.18
N VAL A 106 8.12 -5.03 -3.81
CA VAL A 106 9.18 -4.54 -4.67
C VAL A 106 10.45 -5.26 -4.26
N ASP A 107 11.07 -5.92 -5.23
CA ASP A 107 12.35 -6.59 -5.10
C ASP A 107 13.46 -5.52 -5.10
N ILE A 108 14.14 -5.38 -3.97
CA ILE A 108 15.14 -4.33 -3.76
C ILE A 108 16.33 -4.53 -4.72
N ASP A 109 16.70 -5.78 -5.01
CA ASP A 109 17.87 -6.09 -5.83
C ASP A 109 17.66 -5.76 -7.31
N LYS A 110 16.39 -5.69 -7.74
CA LYS A 110 16.00 -5.28 -9.10
C LYS A 110 15.59 -3.81 -9.19
N CYS A 111 15.21 -3.19 -8.07
CA CYS A 111 14.67 -1.84 -8.07
C CYS A 111 15.77 -0.81 -8.36
N THR A 112 15.57 0.02 -9.38
CA THR A 112 16.51 1.10 -9.74
C THR A 112 16.19 2.43 -9.06
N GLY A 113 15.08 2.53 -8.30
CA GLY A 113 14.68 3.77 -7.65
C GLY A 113 14.19 4.90 -8.58
N CYS A 114 13.92 4.62 -9.88
CA CYS A 114 13.61 5.66 -10.88
C CYS A 114 12.29 6.43 -10.64
N GLY A 115 11.31 5.81 -9.97
CA GLY A 115 10.03 6.43 -9.62
C GLY A 115 8.95 6.45 -10.71
N ASP A 116 9.16 5.81 -11.87
CA ASP A 116 8.16 5.75 -12.95
C ASP A 116 6.86 5.05 -12.50
N CYS A 117 6.99 4.06 -11.62
CA CYS A 117 5.86 3.35 -11.01
C CYS A 117 4.95 4.28 -10.18
N ALA A 118 5.49 5.29 -9.51
CA ALA A 118 4.71 6.27 -8.76
C ALA A 118 4.00 7.26 -9.68
N LYS A 119 4.62 7.66 -10.80
CA LYS A 119 4.02 8.58 -11.79
C LYS A 119 2.73 8.02 -12.39
N VAL A 120 2.67 6.71 -12.63
CA VAL A 120 1.50 6.05 -13.24
C VAL A 120 0.44 5.61 -12.23
N CYS A 121 0.73 5.69 -10.92
CA CYS A 121 -0.19 5.25 -9.87
C CYS A 121 -1.41 6.20 -9.77
N PRO A 122 -2.65 5.71 -9.99
CA PRO A 122 -3.85 6.53 -9.91
C PRO A 122 -4.30 6.77 -8.45
N VAL A 123 -3.77 6.02 -7.50
CA VAL A 123 -4.14 6.13 -6.08
C VAL A 123 -3.36 7.26 -5.43
N THR A 124 -4.06 8.06 -4.64
CA THR A 124 -3.49 9.14 -3.82
C THR A 124 -3.87 8.91 -2.37
N VAL A 125 -2.89 8.95 -1.47
CA VAL A 125 -3.06 8.73 -0.02
C VAL A 125 -2.36 9.83 0.77
N SER A 126 -2.78 10.05 2.02
CA SER A 126 -2.14 11.03 2.91
C SER A 126 -0.69 10.62 3.17
N ASN A 127 0.24 11.56 2.97
CA ASN A 127 1.67 11.31 3.15
C ASN A 127 2.04 11.30 4.63
N ARG A 128 2.45 10.13 5.13
CA ARG A 128 2.78 9.96 6.55
C ARG A 128 4.07 10.66 6.94
N PHE A 129 5.07 10.67 6.07
CA PHE A 129 6.35 11.33 6.35
C PHE A 129 6.21 12.85 6.46
N ASN A 130 5.26 13.43 5.73
CA ASN A 130 4.91 14.83 5.76
C ASN A 130 3.73 15.15 6.72
N GLU A 131 3.38 14.23 7.63
CA GLU A 131 2.38 14.46 8.69
C GLU A 131 1.00 14.90 8.13
N GLY A 132 0.64 14.36 6.95
CA GLY A 132 -0.63 14.61 6.27
C GLY A 132 -0.78 16.00 5.64
N LEU A 133 0.31 16.76 5.50
CA LEU A 133 0.30 18.07 4.85
C LEU A 133 0.20 18.00 3.32
N ASP A 134 0.60 16.88 2.73
CA ASP A 134 0.42 16.59 1.31
C ASP A 134 0.02 15.12 1.10
N TYR A 135 0.01 14.72 -0.17
CA TYR A 135 -0.38 13.38 -0.58
C TYR A 135 0.76 12.66 -1.28
N GLU A 136 0.82 11.36 -1.11
CA GLU A 136 1.71 10.44 -1.82
C GLU A 136 0.92 9.38 -2.60
N LYS A 137 1.64 8.50 -3.30
CA LYS A 137 1.08 7.40 -4.08
C LYS A 137 1.10 6.10 -3.27
N ALA A 138 0.27 5.12 -3.65
CA ALA A 138 0.27 3.82 -2.97
C ALA A 138 1.60 3.06 -3.12
N ILE A 139 2.31 3.28 -4.24
CA ILE A 139 3.72 2.92 -4.40
C ILE A 139 4.58 4.16 -4.18
N TYR A 140 5.47 4.12 -3.20
CA TYR A 140 6.19 5.30 -2.74
C TYR A 140 7.62 4.98 -2.30
N ARG A 141 8.41 6.03 -2.18
CA ARG A 141 9.72 6.06 -1.51
C ARG A 141 9.59 7.08 -0.38
N LYS A 142 9.87 6.68 0.86
CA LYS A 142 9.55 7.44 2.08
C LYS A 142 10.03 8.90 2.04
N PHE A 143 11.26 9.11 1.57
CA PHE A 143 11.85 10.43 1.34
C PHE A 143 12.97 10.33 0.29
N PRO A 144 13.42 11.44 -0.32
CA PRO A 144 14.36 11.40 -1.44
C PRO A 144 15.71 10.73 -1.15
N GLN A 145 16.22 10.82 0.07
CA GLN A 145 17.50 10.23 0.51
C GLN A 145 17.32 8.90 1.26
N ALA A 146 16.15 8.26 1.13
CA ALA A 146 15.84 7.01 1.83
C ALA A 146 16.82 5.90 1.47
N ILE A 147 17.21 5.11 2.47
CA ILE A 147 18.05 3.93 2.30
C ILE A 147 17.33 2.71 2.89
N PRO A 148 17.18 1.60 2.13
CA PRO A 148 17.54 1.42 0.73
C PRO A 148 16.80 2.40 -0.22
N SER A 149 17.46 2.83 -1.30
CA SER A 149 16.86 3.71 -2.33
C SER A 149 15.91 2.90 -3.24
N ALA A 150 14.87 2.31 -2.64
CA ALA A 150 13.92 1.44 -3.31
C ALA A 150 12.48 1.83 -2.94
N PHE A 151 11.55 1.59 -3.86
CA PHE A 151 10.13 1.82 -3.62
C PHE A 151 9.51 0.67 -2.80
N ALA A 152 8.33 0.90 -2.25
CA ALA A 152 7.49 -0.10 -1.63
C ALA A 152 6.02 0.16 -1.96
N ILE A 153 5.17 -0.86 -1.85
CA ILE A 153 3.71 -0.71 -1.99
C ILE A 153 3.07 -1.00 -0.64
N ASP A 154 2.19 -0.12 -0.18
CA ASP A 154 1.35 -0.43 0.98
C ASP A 154 0.04 -1.07 0.55
N LYS A 155 -0.29 -2.20 1.20
CA LYS A 155 -1.56 -2.89 1.06
C LYS A 155 -2.15 -3.17 2.43
N LEU A 156 -3.43 -2.88 2.61
CA LEU A 156 -4.18 -3.33 3.81
C LEU A 156 -4.69 -4.77 3.69
N GLY A 157 -4.65 -5.34 2.48
CA GLY A 157 -5.21 -6.64 2.18
C GLY A 157 -5.91 -6.65 0.81
N THR A 158 -6.69 -7.69 0.55
CA THR A 158 -7.52 -7.77 -0.65
C THR A 158 -8.73 -6.86 -0.49
N ALA A 159 -9.00 -5.99 -1.48
CA ALA A 159 -10.18 -5.13 -1.44
C ALA A 159 -11.47 -5.97 -1.34
N PRO A 160 -12.45 -5.63 -0.48
CA PRO A 160 -13.67 -6.42 -0.30
C PRO A 160 -14.43 -6.69 -1.60
N CYS A 161 -14.46 -5.71 -2.50
CA CYS A 161 -15.10 -5.84 -3.81
C CYS A 161 -14.39 -6.84 -4.75
N LYS A 162 -13.07 -7.02 -4.62
CA LYS A 162 -12.29 -8.04 -5.34
C LYS A 162 -12.48 -9.42 -4.72
N ALA A 163 -12.42 -9.50 -3.39
CA ALA A 163 -12.64 -10.74 -2.65
C ALA A 163 -14.04 -11.34 -2.93
N ALA A 164 -15.08 -10.50 -2.93
CA ALA A 164 -16.47 -10.93 -3.15
C ALA A 164 -16.81 -11.21 -4.63
N CYS A 165 -16.02 -10.70 -5.59
CA CYS A 165 -16.26 -10.98 -7.00
C CYS A 165 -15.84 -12.42 -7.32
N PRO A 166 -16.70 -13.27 -7.93
CA PRO A 166 -16.33 -14.65 -8.23
C PRO A 166 -15.13 -14.79 -9.16
N THR A 167 -14.92 -13.83 -10.08
CA THR A 167 -13.73 -13.83 -10.95
C THR A 167 -12.51 -13.19 -10.29
N HIS A 168 -12.64 -12.65 -9.07
CA HIS A 168 -11.59 -11.94 -8.35
C HIS A 168 -10.89 -10.85 -9.15
N ILE A 169 -11.65 -10.22 -10.05
CA ILE A 169 -11.22 -9.07 -10.83
C ILE A 169 -10.80 -7.91 -9.93
N SER A 170 -9.82 -7.14 -10.36
CA SER A 170 -9.35 -5.95 -9.64
C SER A 170 -10.36 -4.79 -9.74
N VAL A 171 -11.45 -4.89 -8.99
CA VAL A 171 -12.55 -3.90 -8.98
C VAL A 171 -12.04 -2.51 -8.62
N GLN A 172 -11.34 -2.40 -7.51
CA GLN A 172 -10.77 -1.13 -7.08
C GLN A 172 -9.78 -0.58 -8.12
N GLY A 173 -9.06 -1.45 -8.82
CA GLY A 173 -8.08 -1.11 -9.85
C GLY A 173 -8.73 -0.41 -11.04
N TYR A 174 -9.73 -1.02 -11.66
CA TYR A 174 -10.38 -0.38 -12.81
C TYR A 174 -11.22 0.83 -12.40
N VAL A 175 -11.81 0.84 -11.20
CA VAL A 175 -12.51 2.05 -10.69
C VAL A 175 -11.54 3.21 -10.51
N ALA A 176 -10.33 2.97 -9.98
CA ALA A 176 -9.30 4.00 -9.87
C ALA A 176 -8.83 4.51 -11.24
N LEU A 177 -8.69 3.63 -12.24
CA LEU A 177 -8.33 4.01 -13.61
C LEU A 177 -9.44 4.84 -14.28
N ILE A 178 -10.71 4.48 -14.08
CA ILE A 178 -11.88 5.24 -14.55
C ILE A 178 -11.89 6.65 -13.94
N ALA A 179 -11.59 6.78 -12.64
CA ALA A 179 -11.53 8.08 -11.95
C ALA A 179 -10.44 9.01 -12.52
N ASP A 180 -9.39 8.44 -13.12
CA ASP A 180 -8.25 9.12 -13.77
C ASP A 180 -8.44 9.27 -15.29
N GLY A 181 -9.58 8.85 -15.85
CA GLY A 181 -9.89 8.91 -17.29
C GLY A 181 -9.17 7.87 -18.16
N LYS A 182 -8.54 6.85 -17.55
CA LYS A 182 -7.76 5.80 -18.23
C LYS A 182 -8.65 4.61 -18.61
N TYR A 183 -9.59 4.83 -19.53
CA TYR A 183 -10.63 3.85 -19.87
C TYR A 183 -10.08 2.61 -20.59
N LYS A 184 -9.09 2.76 -21.48
CA LYS A 184 -8.51 1.61 -22.20
C LYS A 184 -7.74 0.68 -21.26
N GLU A 185 -7.02 1.25 -20.31
CA GLU A 185 -6.30 0.51 -19.27
C GLU A 185 -7.27 -0.16 -18.28
N ALA A 186 -8.35 0.54 -17.91
CA ALA A 186 -9.42 -0.02 -17.09
C ALA A 186 -10.06 -1.24 -17.77
N LEU A 187 -10.32 -1.15 -19.08
CA LEU A 187 -10.87 -2.26 -19.84
C LEU A 187 -9.89 -3.43 -19.96
N LYS A 188 -8.63 -3.16 -20.30
CA LYS A 188 -7.56 -4.17 -20.34
C LYS A 188 -7.54 -4.97 -19.04
N LEU A 189 -7.56 -4.27 -17.91
CA LEU A 189 -7.59 -4.87 -16.57
C LEU A 189 -8.86 -5.71 -16.33
N ILE A 190 -10.01 -5.26 -16.83
CA ILE A 190 -11.25 -6.04 -16.73
C ILE A 190 -11.17 -7.31 -17.57
N LYS A 191 -10.76 -7.19 -18.83
CA LYS A 191 -10.68 -8.29 -19.81
C LYS A 191 -9.63 -9.36 -19.46
N GLN A 192 -8.71 -9.08 -18.52
CA GLN A 192 -7.81 -10.08 -17.95
C GLN A 192 -8.53 -11.15 -17.11
N GLU A 193 -9.64 -10.80 -16.46
CA GLU A 193 -10.35 -11.70 -15.53
C GLU A 193 -11.82 -11.91 -15.92
N ASN A 194 -12.33 -11.17 -16.91
CA ASN A 194 -13.70 -11.28 -17.42
C ASN A 194 -13.78 -10.98 -18.93
N PRO A 195 -14.05 -11.97 -19.80
CA PRO A 195 -14.21 -11.76 -21.24
C PRO A 195 -15.53 -11.08 -21.65
N PHE A 196 -16.50 -10.97 -20.73
CA PHE A 196 -17.81 -10.37 -20.98
C PHE A 196 -18.09 -9.16 -20.08
N PRO A 197 -17.28 -8.09 -20.15
CA PRO A 197 -17.51 -6.89 -19.35
C PRO A 197 -18.85 -6.21 -19.65
N ALA A 198 -19.31 -6.16 -20.90
CA ALA A 198 -20.55 -5.50 -21.30
C ALA A 198 -21.78 -6.28 -20.81
N VAL A 199 -21.76 -7.61 -20.91
CA VAL A 199 -22.78 -8.48 -20.31
C VAL A 199 -22.80 -8.33 -18.79
N CYS A 200 -21.64 -8.45 -18.12
CA CYS A 200 -21.57 -8.30 -16.67
C CYS A 200 -21.89 -6.86 -16.19
N GLY A 201 -21.84 -5.87 -17.07
CA GLY A 201 -22.30 -4.51 -16.81
C GLY A 201 -23.83 -4.33 -16.85
N ARG A 202 -24.56 -5.37 -17.28
CA ARG A 202 -26.02 -5.35 -17.44
C ARG A 202 -26.74 -6.35 -16.53
N VAL A 203 -26.21 -7.56 -16.39
CA VAL A 203 -26.95 -8.69 -15.77
C VAL A 203 -26.26 -9.30 -14.54
N CYS A 204 -25.19 -8.69 -14.04
CA CYS A 204 -24.46 -9.21 -12.88
C CYS A 204 -25.24 -8.98 -11.58
N ASP A 205 -25.15 -9.95 -10.66
CA ASP A 205 -25.65 -9.89 -9.29
C ASP A 205 -24.83 -9.00 -8.35
N HIS A 206 -23.78 -8.36 -8.89
CA HIS A 206 -22.99 -7.28 -8.29
C HIS A 206 -22.59 -7.52 -6.83
N LEU A 207 -22.12 -8.73 -6.51
CA LEU A 207 -21.62 -9.09 -5.17
C LEU A 207 -20.53 -8.13 -4.66
N CYS A 208 -19.76 -7.55 -5.59
CA CYS A 208 -18.79 -6.50 -5.31
C CYS A 208 -19.41 -5.21 -4.72
N GLU A 209 -20.63 -4.84 -5.12
CA GLU A 209 -21.35 -3.69 -4.55
C GLU A 209 -21.89 -4.02 -3.16
N LYS A 210 -22.39 -5.25 -2.95
CA LYS A 210 -22.85 -5.72 -1.64
C LYS A 210 -21.74 -5.73 -0.59
N ALA A 211 -20.51 -6.08 -0.99
CA ALA A 211 -19.33 -6.04 -0.13
C ALA A 211 -18.65 -4.65 -0.06
N CYS A 212 -19.17 -3.63 -0.75
CA CYS A 212 -18.52 -2.33 -0.82
C CYS A 212 -18.63 -1.58 0.51
N LYS A 213 -17.48 -1.27 1.12
CA LYS A 213 -17.38 -0.48 2.37
C LYS A 213 -18.01 0.91 2.30
N ARG A 214 -18.15 1.49 1.10
CA ARG A 214 -18.87 2.76 0.92
C ARG A 214 -20.32 2.69 1.42
N GLY A 215 -20.94 1.51 1.39
CA GLY A 215 -22.28 1.28 1.93
C GLY A 215 -22.40 1.49 3.45
N GLU A 216 -21.30 1.51 4.19
CA GLU A 216 -21.28 1.87 5.63
C GLU A 216 -21.36 3.39 5.85
N VAL A 217 -21.05 4.20 4.83
CA VAL A 217 -21.07 5.67 4.87
C VAL A 217 -22.35 6.21 4.21
N ASP A 218 -22.63 5.76 2.99
CA ASP A 218 -23.82 6.11 2.21
C ASP A 218 -24.27 4.96 1.29
N GLN A 219 -24.10 5.05 -0.03
CA GLN A 219 -24.50 4.02 -0.99
C GLN A 219 -23.25 3.37 -1.62
N PRO A 220 -23.24 2.04 -1.85
CA PRO A 220 -22.16 1.37 -2.57
C PRO A 220 -21.81 2.05 -3.89
N VAL A 221 -20.53 1.97 -4.27
CA VAL A 221 -20.07 2.41 -5.59
C VAL A 221 -20.78 1.58 -6.67
N ALA A 222 -21.23 2.23 -7.74
CA ALA A 222 -21.95 1.66 -8.88
C ALA A 222 -21.07 0.84 -9.82
N ILE A 223 -20.33 -0.10 -9.26
CA ILE A 223 -19.30 -0.90 -9.92
C ILE A 223 -19.81 -1.55 -11.21
N MET A 224 -21.04 -2.08 -11.21
CA MET A 224 -21.62 -2.70 -12.40
C MET A 224 -21.76 -1.70 -13.55
N TYR A 225 -22.23 -0.49 -13.25
CA TYR A 225 -22.46 0.56 -14.25
C TYR A 225 -21.16 1.23 -14.70
N LEU A 226 -20.17 1.38 -13.82
CA LEU A 226 -18.83 1.82 -14.19
C LEU A 226 -18.19 0.83 -15.18
N LYS A 227 -18.34 -0.48 -14.93
CA LYS A 227 -17.88 -1.54 -15.85
C LYS A 227 -18.61 -1.48 -17.20
N ARG A 228 -19.93 -1.29 -17.17
CA ARG A 228 -20.75 -1.14 -18.39
C ARG A 228 -20.23 0.00 -19.26
N PHE A 229 -20.04 1.19 -18.69
CA PHE A 229 -19.61 2.37 -19.44
C PHE A 229 -18.31 2.11 -20.22
N VAL A 230 -17.29 1.56 -19.55
CA VAL A 230 -15.99 1.29 -20.19
C VAL A 230 -16.10 0.20 -21.26
N ALA A 231 -16.95 -0.81 -21.03
CA ALA A 231 -17.20 -1.86 -22.02
C ALA A 231 -17.94 -1.32 -23.25
N ASP A 232 -18.95 -0.48 -23.04
CA ASP A 232 -19.72 0.14 -24.12
C ASP A 232 -18.85 1.11 -24.95
N LEU A 233 -17.88 1.81 -24.33
CA LEU A 233 -16.91 2.62 -25.06
C LEU A 233 -16.07 1.79 -26.04
N ASP A 234 -15.60 0.62 -25.62
CA ASP A 234 -14.80 -0.28 -26.48
C ASP A 234 -15.60 -0.92 -27.60
N LEU A 235 -16.85 -1.32 -27.32
CA LEU A 235 -17.73 -1.87 -28.36
C LEU A 235 -18.01 -0.86 -29.48
N ASN A 236 -17.98 0.44 -29.16
CA ASN A 236 -18.19 1.54 -30.09
C ASN A 236 -16.89 2.15 -30.65
N ASP A 237 -15.70 1.72 -30.19
CA ASP A 237 -14.41 2.16 -30.71
C ASP A 237 -14.09 1.44 -32.04
N GLU A 238 -13.44 2.12 -32.97
CA GLU A 238 -12.96 1.52 -34.22
C GLU A 238 -11.87 0.46 -33.97
N THR A 239 -11.17 0.58 -32.84
CA THR A 239 -10.05 -0.26 -32.39
C THR A 239 -10.38 -0.95 -31.08
N LYS A 240 -11.17 -2.03 -31.17
CA LYS A 240 -11.52 -2.87 -30.02
C LYS A 240 -10.29 -3.49 -29.36
N TYR A 241 -10.31 -3.59 -28.04
CA TYR A 241 -9.29 -4.33 -27.30
C TYR A 241 -9.46 -5.83 -27.53
N ILE A 242 -8.44 -6.43 -28.14
CA ILE A 242 -8.25 -7.88 -28.28
C ILE A 242 -7.03 -8.25 -27.44
N PRO A 243 -7.10 -9.28 -26.57
CA PRO A 243 -5.94 -9.73 -25.81
C PRO A 243 -4.81 -10.22 -26.70
N ASP A 244 -3.58 -10.07 -26.22
CA ASP A 244 -2.41 -10.65 -26.88
C ASP A 244 -2.51 -12.19 -26.90
N ILE A 245 -2.35 -12.75 -28.10
CA ILE A 245 -2.35 -14.19 -28.33
C ILE A 245 -0.91 -14.69 -28.29
N LYS A 246 -0.62 -15.64 -27.40
CA LYS A 246 0.70 -16.28 -27.31
C LYS A 246 0.98 -17.15 -28.54
N GLU A 247 2.24 -17.54 -28.72
CA GLU A 247 2.67 -18.41 -29.83
C GLU A 247 1.85 -19.71 -29.91
N ASP A 248 1.57 -20.17 -31.14
CA ASP A 248 0.82 -21.41 -31.40
C ASP A 248 1.51 -22.61 -30.73
N LYS A 249 0.83 -23.25 -29.78
CA LYS A 249 1.35 -24.41 -29.04
C LYS A 249 1.13 -25.74 -29.79
N GLY A 250 0.50 -25.72 -30.96
CA GLY A 250 0.28 -26.91 -31.80
C GLY A 250 -0.74 -27.91 -31.23
N LYS A 251 -1.50 -27.51 -30.21
CA LYS A 251 -2.46 -28.35 -29.47
C LYS A 251 -3.89 -27.85 -29.67
N LYS A 252 -4.85 -28.78 -29.65
CA LYS A 252 -6.28 -28.51 -29.92
C LYS A 252 -7.16 -28.83 -28.71
N VAL A 253 -8.14 -27.97 -28.43
CA VAL A 253 -9.11 -28.17 -27.35
C VAL A 253 -10.54 -28.09 -27.89
N ALA A 254 -11.35 -29.08 -27.54
CA ALA A 254 -12.79 -29.07 -27.82
C ALA A 254 -13.57 -28.52 -26.62
N ILE A 255 -14.56 -27.68 -26.88
CA ILE A 255 -15.45 -27.12 -25.87
C ILE A 255 -16.89 -27.46 -26.24
N ILE A 256 -17.62 -28.07 -25.32
CA ILE A 256 -19.03 -28.43 -25.50
C ILE A 256 -19.90 -27.38 -24.81
N GLY A 257 -20.64 -26.60 -25.59
CA GLY A 257 -21.51 -25.51 -25.16
C GLY A 257 -20.89 -24.13 -25.36
N ALA A 258 -21.63 -23.21 -25.99
CA ALA A 258 -21.24 -21.81 -26.20
C ALA A 258 -21.91 -20.88 -25.18
N GLY A 259 -22.14 -21.34 -23.94
CA GLY A 259 -22.57 -20.50 -22.82
C GLY A 259 -21.41 -19.69 -22.22
N PRO A 260 -21.65 -18.94 -21.12
CA PRO A 260 -20.64 -18.10 -20.49
C PRO A 260 -19.39 -18.88 -20.05
N ALA A 261 -19.55 -20.09 -19.50
CA ALA A 261 -18.42 -20.93 -19.10
C ALA A 261 -17.60 -21.42 -20.30
N GLY A 262 -18.26 -21.96 -21.33
CA GLY A 262 -17.61 -22.48 -22.53
C GLY A 262 -16.88 -21.40 -23.32
N LEU A 263 -17.53 -20.26 -23.57
CA LEU A 263 -16.89 -19.15 -24.27
C LEU A 263 -15.75 -18.50 -23.45
N SER A 264 -15.88 -18.45 -22.11
CA SER A 264 -14.77 -17.96 -21.28
C SER A 264 -13.58 -18.91 -21.34
N ALA A 265 -13.82 -20.23 -21.25
CA ALA A 265 -12.74 -21.21 -21.42
C ALA A 265 -12.08 -21.06 -22.80
N ALA A 266 -12.88 -20.84 -23.85
CA ALA A 266 -12.38 -20.61 -25.20
C ALA A 266 -11.48 -19.38 -25.30
N TYR A 267 -11.93 -18.26 -24.73
CA TYR A 267 -11.20 -17.00 -24.70
C TYR A 267 -9.81 -17.15 -24.05
N TYR A 268 -9.73 -17.75 -22.86
CA TYR A 268 -8.45 -17.91 -22.15
C TYR A 268 -7.52 -18.92 -22.81
N LEU A 269 -8.06 -20.02 -23.38
CA LEU A 269 -7.25 -21.00 -24.10
C LEU A 269 -6.73 -20.45 -25.43
N ALA A 270 -7.54 -19.68 -26.15
CA ALA A 270 -7.11 -19.00 -27.36
C ALA A 270 -5.98 -18.00 -27.07
N ALA A 271 -6.12 -17.18 -26.02
CA ALA A 271 -5.07 -16.26 -25.58
C ALA A 271 -3.75 -16.99 -25.22
N GLU A 272 -3.84 -18.22 -24.72
CA GLU A 272 -2.68 -19.07 -24.42
C GLU A 272 -2.05 -19.74 -25.66
N GLY A 273 -2.57 -19.53 -26.87
CA GLY A 273 -2.02 -20.06 -28.13
C GLY A 273 -2.56 -21.43 -28.53
N TYR A 274 -3.71 -21.86 -27.99
CA TYR A 274 -4.35 -23.12 -28.37
C TYR A 274 -5.37 -22.94 -29.49
N LYS A 275 -5.54 -23.96 -30.34
CA LYS A 275 -6.63 -24.01 -31.33
C LYS A 275 -7.89 -24.54 -30.66
N VAL A 276 -8.91 -23.70 -30.57
CA VAL A 276 -10.14 -24.03 -29.84
C VAL A 276 -11.32 -24.14 -30.79
N VAL A 277 -12.10 -25.21 -30.63
CA VAL A 277 -13.37 -25.42 -31.34
C VAL A 277 -14.49 -25.58 -30.32
N VAL A 278 -15.50 -24.71 -30.41
CA VAL A 278 -16.71 -24.72 -29.57
C VAL A 278 -17.84 -25.38 -30.35
N PHE A 279 -18.49 -26.38 -29.77
CA PHE A 279 -19.65 -27.08 -30.32
C PHE A 279 -20.92 -26.63 -29.60
N GLU A 280 -21.84 -26.03 -30.35
CA GLU A 280 -23.10 -25.49 -29.82
C GLU A 280 -24.29 -26.14 -30.52
N SER A 281 -25.20 -26.67 -29.71
CA SER A 281 -26.44 -27.32 -30.17
C SER A 281 -27.44 -26.35 -30.80
N LEU A 282 -27.46 -25.10 -30.34
CA LEU A 282 -28.38 -24.07 -30.80
C LEU A 282 -27.90 -23.40 -32.10
N PRO A 283 -28.81 -22.73 -32.84
CA PRO A 283 -28.46 -21.96 -34.03
C PRO A 283 -27.73 -20.65 -33.72
N VAL A 284 -27.45 -20.34 -32.45
CA VAL A 284 -26.82 -19.11 -31.97
C VAL A 284 -25.85 -19.42 -30.83
N ALA A 285 -24.78 -18.65 -30.73
CA ALA A 285 -23.85 -18.70 -29.61
C ALA A 285 -24.35 -17.85 -28.41
N GLY A 286 -23.73 -18.02 -27.24
CA GLY A 286 -24.02 -17.29 -26.00
C GLY A 286 -24.87 -18.07 -24.98
N GLY A 287 -25.39 -19.25 -25.36
CA GLY A 287 -26.15 -20.13 -24.47
C GLY A 287 -27.30 -19.39 -23.77
N MET A 288 -27.46 -19.62 -22.47
CA MET A 288 -28.49 -18.95 -21.67
C MET A 288 -28.41 -17.41 -21.64
N MET A 289 -27.26 -16.80 -21.94
CA MET A 289 -27.19 -15.34 -22.06
C MET A 289 -28.02 -14.85 -23.26
N THR A 290 -28.02 -15.62 -24.36
CA THR A 290 -28.76 -15.28 -25.58
C THR A 290 -30.23 -15.71 -25.50
N VAL A 291 -30.49 -16.91 -24.97
CA VAL A 291 -31.84 -17.51 -25.03
C VAL A 291 -32.61 -17.47 -23.73
N GLY A 292 -31.95 -17.17 -22.61
CA GLY A 292 -32.56 -17.11 -21.29
C GLY A 292 -32.79 -15.69 -20.78
N ILE A 293 -31.91 -14.74 -21.15
CA ILE A 293 -32.02 -13.34 -20.72
C ILE A 293 -32.73 -12.52 -21.82
N PRO A 294 -33.80 -11.78 -21.50
CA PRO A 294 -34.49 -10.94 -22.48
C PRO A 294 -33.66 -9.76 -23.01
N GLU A 295 -33.93 -9.36 -24.25
CA GLU A 295 -33.21 -8.28 -24.96
C GLU A 295 -33.27 -6.91 -24.27
N TYR A 296 -34.34 -6.62 -23.53
CA TYR A 296 -34.48 -5.36 -22.81
C TYR A 296 -33.53 -5.25 -21.60
N ARG A 297 -32.90 -6.37 -21.19
CA ARG A 297 -31.85 -6.43 -20.16
C ARG A 297 -30.48 -6.65 -20.77
N LEU A 298 -30.38 -7.55 -21.74
CA LEU A 298 -29.14 -7.87 -22.45
C LEU A 298 -29.38 -7.83 -23.97
N PRO A 299 -29.07 -6.70 -24.62
CA PRO A 299 -29.19 -6.59 -26.07
C PRO A 299 -28.34 -7.63 -26.80
N LYS A 300 -28.90 -8.26 -27.83
CA LYS A 300 -28.23 -9.34 -28.59
C LYS A 300 -27.04 -8.84 -29.37
N ASP A 301 -27.10 -7.64 -29.92
CA ASP A 301 -26.01 -7.00 -30.64
C ASP A 301 -24.79 -6.77 -29.75
N VAL A 302 -25.01 -6.33 -28.49
CA VAL A 302 -23.95 -6.19 -27.48
C VAL A 302 -23.29 -7.54 -27.18
N LEU A 303 -24.08 -8.58 -26.89
CA LEU A 303 -23.54 -9.92 -26.61
C LEU A 303 -22.80 -10.49 -27.83
N ASN A 304 -23.39 -10.38 -29.03
CA ASN A 304 -22.77 -10.85 -30.26
C ASN A 304 -21.45 -10.13 -30.55
N ALA A 305 -21.31 -8.85 -30.19
CA ALA A 305 -20.06 -8.12 -30.37
C ALA A 305 -18.93 -8.64 -29.45
N GLU A 306 -19.24 -9.03 -28.21
CA GLU A 306 -18.27 -9.69 -27.32
C GLU A 306 -17.92 -11.11 -27.81
N ILE A 307 -18.91 -11.87 -28.31
CA ILE A 307 -18.66 -13.19 -28.92
C ILE A 307 -17.81 -13.07 -30.19
N ALA A 308 -18.05 -12.06 -31.02
CA ALA A 308 -17.25 -11.80 -32.22
C ALA A 308 -15.78 -11.55 -31.87
N THR A 309 -15.50 -10.87 -30.75
CA THR A 309 -14.13 -10.68 -30.26
C THR A 309 -13.43 -12.03 -29.99
N ILE A 310 -14.16 -13.00 -29.42
CA ILE A 310 -13.64 -14.37 -29.19
C ILE A 310 -13.38 -15.09 -30.51
N GLN A 311 -14.23 -14.90 -31.52
CA GLN A 311 -14.02 -15.46 -32.86
C GLN A 311 -12.82 -14.82 -33.57
N GLU A 312 -12.62 -13.50 -33.42
CA GLU A 312 -11.47 -12.76 -33.95
C GLU A 312 -10.14 -13.24 -33.35
N MET A 313 -10.16 -13.80 -32.14
CA MET A 313 -9.00 -14.48 -31.53
C MET A 313 -8.68 -15.85 -32.17
N GLY A 314 -9.47 -16.31 -33.14
CA GLY A 314 -9.27 -17.58 -33.85
C GLY A 314 -10.06 -18.77 -33.29
N VAL A 315 -11.02 -18.53 -32.41
CA VAL A 315 -11.93 -19.59 -31.91
C VAL A 315 -12.97 -19.94 -32.97
N GLU A 316 -13.06 -21.21 -33.32
CA GLU A 316 -14.10 -21.73 -34.22
C GLU A 316 -15.36 -22.09 -33.43
N ILE A 317 -16.50 -21.50 -33.75
CA ILE A 317 -17.79 -21.83 -33.11
C ILE A 317 -18.68 -22.56 -34.14
N ARG A 318 -18.97 -23.83 -33.88
CA ARG A 318 -19.84 -24.69 -34.69
C ARG A 318 -21.23 -24.73 -34.09
N LEU A 319 -22.14 -23.99 -34.71
CA LEU A 319 -23.56 -23.94 -34.35
C LEU A 319 -24.32 -25.14 -34.93
N ASN A 320 -25.50 -25.45 -34.38
CA ASN A 320 -26.32 -26.59 -34.78
C ASN A 320 -25.55 -27.93 -34.77
N THR A 321 -24.64 -28.11 -33.80
CA THR A 321 -23.85 -29.34 -33.65
C THR A 321 -24.07 -29.90 -32.25
N LYS A 322 -24.93 -30.90 -32.14
CA LYS A 322 -25.28 -31.54 -30.88
C LYS A 322 -24.37 -32.76 -30.62
N VAL A 323 -23.53 -32.64 -29.60
CA VAL A 323 -22.68 -33.76 -29.15
C VAL A 323 -23.56 -34.89 -28.62
N GLY A 324 -23.27 -36.12 -29.05
CA GLY A 324 -24.09 -37.32 -28.82
C GLY A 324 -25.00 -37.69 -29.99
N GLU A 325 -25.29 -36.76 -30.91
CA GLU A 325 -26.09 -37.01 -32.12
C GLU A 325 -25.30 -36.73 -33.41
N ASP A 326 -24.78 -35.51 -33.56
CA ASP A 326 -24.05 -35.07 -34.77
C ASP A 326 -22.55 -35.42 -34.73
N ILE A 327 -21.98 -35.50 -33.52
CA ILE A 327 -20.59 -35.89 -33.24
C ILE A 327 -20.56 -36.66 -31.93
N THR A 328 -19.84 -37.78 -31.86
CA THR A 328 -19.78 -38.56 -30.61
C THR A 328 -18.77 -37.96 -29.63
N PHE A 329 -18.97 -38.23 -28.34
CA PHE A 329 -18.02 -37.79 -27.31
C PHE A 329 -16.63 -38.44 -27.50
N GLU A 330 -16.60 -39.71 -27.91
CA GLU A 330 -15.35 -40.45 -28.20
C GLU A 330 -14.57 -39.84 -29.38
N GLU A 331 -15.26 -39.36 -30.42
CA GLU A 331 -14.63 -38.64 -31.53
C GLU A 331 -13.94 -37.36 -31.07
N LEU A 332 -14.57 -36.58 -30.19
CA LEU A 332 -13.96 -35.40 -29.60
C LEU A 332 -12.70 -35.75 -28.79
N ARG A 333 -12.74 -36.83 -28.02
CA ARG A 333 -11.61 -37.27 -27.19
C ARG A 333 -10.42 -37.79 -28.02
N ARG A 334 -10.69 -38.32 -29.22
CA ARG A 334 -9.66 -38.79 -30.16
C ARG A 334 -9.02 -37.64 -30.93
N ASP A 335 -9.83 -36.66 -31.34
CA ASP A 335 -9.40 -35.63 -32.31
C ASP A 335 -8.85 -34.36 -31.63
N TYR A 336 -9.04 -34.22 -30.31
CA TYR A 336 -8.59 -33.08 -29.50
C TYR A 336 -7.76 -33.54 -28.30
N ASP A 337 -6.80 -32.70 -27.86
CA ASP A 337 -5.88 -33.03 -26.76
C ASP A 337 -6.53 -32.85 -25.37
N ALA A 338 -7.61 -32.07 -25.28
CA ALA A 338 -8.43 -31.91 -24.08
C ALA A 338 -9.87 -31.53 -24.44
N VAL A 339 -10.82 -31.83 -23.55
CA VAL A 339 -12.24 -31.51 -23.70
C VAL A 339 -12.74 -30.74 -22.48
N PHE A 340 -13.47 -29.64 -22.70
CA PHE A 340 -14.20 -28.92 -21.66
C PHE A 340 -15.71 -29.05 -21.88
N ILE A 341 -16.45 -29.44 -20.84
CA ILE A 341 -17.90 -29.58 -20.86
C ILE A 341 -18.53 -28.40 -20.10
N GLY A 342 -19.21 -27.51 -20.84
CA GLY A 342 -19.90 -26.32 -20.32
C GLY A 342 -21.33 -26.19 -20.87
N THR A 343 -22.07 -27.30 -20.87
CA THR A 343 -23.41 -27.42 -21.51
C THR A 343 -24.54 -26.67 -20.82
N GLY A 344 -24.33 -26.25 -19.57
CA GLY A 344 -25.32 -25.51 -18.77
C GLY A 344 -26.61 -26.28 -18.43
N ALA A 345 -27.59 -25.57 -17.86
CA ALA A 345 -28.84 -26.14 -17.37
C ALA A 345 -30.05 -25.73 -18.25
N HIS A 346 -30.17 -26.33 -19.44
CA HIS A 346 -31.15 -25.93 -20.47
C HIS A 346 -32.57 -26.54 -20.33
N LYS A 347 -32.81 -27.47 -19.39
CA LYS A 347 -34.13 -28.09 -19.19
C LYS A 347 -34.93 -27.39 -18.10
N SER A 348 -36.22 -27.19 -18.33
CA SER A 348 -37.14 -26.65 -17.32
C SER A 348 -37.53 -27.71 -16.28
N SER A 349 -37.60 -27.35 -15.00
CA SER A 349 -38.21 -28.21 -13.98
C SER A 349 -39.74 -28.20 -14.09
N LYS A 350 -40.36 -29.38 -13.97
CA LYS A 350 -41.83 -29.55 -13.99
C LYS A 350 -42.47 -29.27 -12.63
N LEU A 351 -43.68 -28.71 -12.62
CA LEU A 351 -44.48 -28.51 -11.41
C LEU A 351 -44.88 -29.84 -10.75
N ASN A 352 -45.05 -30.89 -11.56
CA ASN A 352 -45.56 -32.20 -11.18
C ASN A 352 -46.96 -32.13 -10.57
N VAL A 353 -47.84 -31.33 -11.19
CA VAL A 353 -49.25 -31.19 -10.80
C VAL A 353 -50.16 -31.76 -11.89
N PRO A 354 -51.36 -32.28 -11.55
CA PRO A 354 -52.32 -32.73 -12.55
C PRO A 354 -52.64 -31.62 -13.57
N GLY A 355 -52.83 -31.99 -14.84
CA GLY A 355 -53.11 -31.05 -15.93
C GLY A 355 -51.89 -30.37 -16.57
N GLU A 356 -50.68 -30.46 -16.00
CA GLU A 356 -49.48 -29.78 -16.54
C GLU A 356 -49.12 -30.23 -17.97
N ASP A 357 -49.18 -31.54 -18.24
CA ASP A 357 -48.87 -32.12 -19.55
C ASP A 357 -50.13 -32.35 -20.43
N GLU A 358 -51.33 -32.00 -19.93
CA GLU A 358 -52.62 -32.32 -20.57
C GLU A 358 -53.22 -31.17 -21.39
N PHE A 359 -52.87 -29.91 -21.09
CA PHE A 359 -53.51 -28.72 -21.67
C PHE A 359 -52.57 -27.86 -22.52
N GLU A 360 -53.03 -27.50 -23.71
CA GLU A 360 -52.41 -26.46 -24.55
C GLU A 360 -52.53 -25.10 -23.84
N GLY A 361 -51.41 -24.43 -23.61
CA GLY A 361 -51.33 -23.18 -22.82
C GLY A 361 -50.40 -23.28 -21.60
N VAL A 362 -49.90 -24.48 -21.25
CA VAL A 362 -48.78 -24.63 -20.32
C VAL A 362 -47.47 -24.56 -21.11
N VAL A 363 -46.65 -23.55 -20.84
CA VAL A 363 -45.33 -23.37 -21.51
C VAL A 363 -44.27 -23.10 -20.46
N HIS A 364 -43.28 -23.97 -20.32
CA HIS A 364 -42.24 -23.79 -19.32
C HIS A 364 -41.36 -22.57 -19.60
N GLY A 365 -40.91 -21.89 -18.55
CA GLY A 365 -40.29 -20.57 -18.63
C GLY A 365 -39.05 -20.50 -19.52
N ILE A 366 -38.15 -21.49 -19.45
CA ILE A 366 -36.96 -21.52 -20.32
C ILE A 366 -37.36 -21.67 -21.78
N ASP A 367 -38.32 -22.55 -22.07
CA ASP A 367 -38.76 -22.83 -23.43
C ASP A 367 -39.52 -21.64 -24.01
N PHE A 368 -40.33 -20.95 -23.20
CA PHE A 368 -40.97 -19.70 -23.59
C PHE A 368 -39.94 -18.63 -23.96
N LEU A 369 -39.00 -18.33 -23.05
CA LEU A 369 -37.97 -17.32 -23.26
C LEU A 369 -37.08 -17.66 -24.45
N ARG A 370 -36.68 -18.92 -24.61
CA ARG A 370 -35.87 -19.40 -25.74
C ARG A 370 -36.57 -19.16 -27.07
N ARG A 371 -37.85 -19.54 -27.18
CA ARG A 371 -38.63 -19.37 -28.42
C ARG A 371 -38.74 -17.90 -28.80
N VAL A 372 -39.06 -17.03 -27.85
CA VAL A 372 -39.10 -15.58 -28.06
C VAL A 372 -37.73 -15.04 -28.48
N ALA A 373 -36.65 -15.46 -27.80
CA ALA A 373 -35.29 -15.06 -28.13
C ALA A 373 -34.84 -15.54 -29.52
N LEU A 374 -35.33 -16.69 -30.01
CA LEU A 374 -35.06 -17.17 -31.37
C LEU A 374 -35.96 -16.52 -32.44
N GLY A 375 -36.78 -15.53 -32.06
CA GLY A 375 -37.62 -14.76 -32.98
C GLY A 375 -38.98 -15.37 -33.27
N GLU A 376 -39.39 -16.40 -32.52
CA GLU A 376 -40.75 -16.92 -32.62
C GLU A 376 -41.77 -15.93 -32.05
N LYS A 377 -42.87 -15.72 -32.77
CA LYS A 377 -44.01 -14.95 -32.26
C LYS A 377 -44.86 -15.84 -31.36
N VAL A 378 -44.64 -15.73 -30.05
CA VAL A 378 -45.37 -16.52 -29.04
C VAL A 378 -46.40 -15.64 -28.34
N PHE A 379 -47.69 -15.92 -28.52
CA PHE A 379 -48.77 -15.26 -27.79
C PHE A 379 -49.48 -16.27 -26.88
N LEU A 380 -49.48 -16.01 -25.58
CA LEU A 380 -49.99 -16.92 -24.54
C LEU A 380 -51.41 -16.57 -24.06
N GLY A 381 -52.10 -15.64 -24.71
CA GLY A 381 -53.43 -15.17 -24.30
C GLY A 381 -53.39 -13.81 -23.58
N ASN A 382 -54.55 -13.35 -23.13
CA ASN A 382 -54.70 -12.04 -22.49
C ASN A 382 -54.23 -12.06 -21.03
N ARG A 383 -54.44 -13.16 -20.32
CA ARG A 383 -54.16 -13.28 -18.87
C ARG A 383 -53.23 -14.45 -18.58
N VAL A 384 -51.99 -14.18 -18.18
CA VAL A 384 -50.93 -15.19 -18.02
C VAL A 384 -50.47 -15.32 -16.56
N ALA A 385 -50.44 -16.56 -16.06
CA ALA A 385 -49.95 -16.88 -14.71
C ALA A 385 -48.52 -17.43 -14.78
N VAL A 386 -47.56 -16.79 -14.10
CA VAL A 386 -46.17 -17.27 -13.99
C VAL A 386 -45.92 -17.84 -12.61
N VAL A 387 -45.52 -19.12 -12.52
CA VAL A 387 -45.26 -19.79 -11.25
C VAL A 387 -43.76 -19.77 -10.96
N GLY A 388 -43.34 -19.08 -9.90
CA GLY A 388 -41.94 -18.98 -9.50
C GLY A 388 -41.61 -17.64 -8.86
N GLY A 389 -40.39 -17.48 -8.34
CA GLY A 389 -39.96 -16.21 -7.73
C GLY A 389 -38.50 -15.84 -7.99
N GLY A 390 -37.82 -16.56 -8.89
CA GLY A 390 -36.46 -16.24 -9.32
C GLY A 390 -36.43 -15.34 -10.57
N ASN A 391 -35.23 -14.97 -11.03
CA ASN A 391 -35.06 -14.09 -12.19
C ASN A 391 -35.77 -14.63 -13.45
N VAL A 392 -35.74 -15.94 -13.70
CA VAL A 392 -36.47 -16.56 -14.83
C VAL A 392 -37.97 -16.26 -14.77
N ALA A 393 -38.57 -16.21 -13.58
CA ALA A 393 -39.97 -15.89 -13.42
C ALA A 393 -40.23 -14.40 -13.72
N MET A 394 -39.34 -13.50 -13.28
CA MET A 394 -39.42 -12.06 -13.59
C MET A 394 -39.26 -11.80 -15.09
N ASP A 395 -38.27 -12.45 -15.71
CA ASP A 395 -38.00 -12.35 -17.14
C ASP A 395 -39.20 -12.87 -17.96
N ALA A 396 -39.76 -14.02 -17.57
CA ALA A 396 -40.91 -14.60 -18.25
C ALA A 396 -42.18 -13.75 -18.12
N VAL A 397 -42.50 -13.23 -16.93
CA VAL A 397 -43.73 -12.44 -16.71
C VAL A 397 -43.66 -11.09 -17.43
N ARG A 398 -42.50 -10.42 -17.42
CA ARG A 398 -42.26 -9.17 -18.15
C ARG A 398 -42.24 -9.36 -19.66
N THR A 399 -41.73 -10.51 -20.13
CA THR A 399 -41.75 -10.88 -21.55
C THR A 399 -43.17 -11.18 -22.02
N ALA A 400 -44.02 -11.82 -21.18
CA ALA A 400 -45.41 -12.09 -21.52
C ALA A 400 -46.18 -10.82 -21.91
N LEU A 401 -46.02 -9.73 -21.15
CA LEU A 401 -46.60 -8.42 -21.47
C LEU A 401 -46.12 -7.90 -22.84
N ARG A 402 -44.80 -7.96 -23.10
CA ARG A 402 -44.19 -7.50 -24.36
C ARG A 402 -44.59 -8.33 -25.57
N THR A 403 -44.97 -9.60 -25.35
CA THR A 403 -45.49 -10.49 -26.39
C THR A 403 -47.00 -10.34 -26.65
N GLY A 404 -47.67 -9.40 -25.96
CA GLY A 404 -49.04 -8.99 -26.27
C GLY A 404 -50.10 -9.35 -25.23
N SER A 405 -49.73 -9.97 -24.10
CA SER A 405 -50.67 -10.23 -23.00
C SER A 405 -51.10 -8.92 -22.32
N LYS A 406 -52.38 -8.84 -21.92
CA LYS A 406 -52.95 -7.64 -21.27
C LYS A 406 -52.68 -7.61 -19.77
N GLU A 407 -52.65 -8.78 -19.14
CA GLU A 407 -52.40 -8.97 -17.71
C GLU A 407 -51.46 -10.16 -17.53
N ALA A 408 -50.40 -9.97 -16.75
CA ALA A 408 -49.49 -11.03 -16.36
C ALA A 408 -49.21 -10.90 -14.87
N PHE A 409 -49.22 -12.02 -14.15
CA PHE A 409 -49.04 -12.03 -12.70
C PHE A 409 -48.19 -13.22 -12.24
N VAL A 410 -47.56 -13.06 -11.08
CA VAL A 410 -46.67 -14.06 -10.48
C VAL A 410 -47.37 -14.79 -9.34
N LEU A 411 -47.26 -16.11 -9.31
CA LEU A 411 -47.66 -16.97 -8.20
C LEU A 411 -46.40 -17.44 -7.47
N TYR A 412 -46.27 -17.06 -6.20
CA TYR A 412 -45.11 -17.42 -5.40
C TYR A 412 -45.51 -18.03 -4.05
N ARG A 413 -44.95 -19.20 -3.76
CA ARG A 413 -45.29 -19.99 -2.56
C ARG A 413 -44.73 -19.45 -1.23
N ARG A 414 -43.98 -18.35 -1.26
CA ARG A 414 -43.40 -17.68 -0.07
C ARG A 414 -43.72 -16.17 -0.13
N THR A 415 -43.17 -15.39 0.79
CA THR A 415 -43.32 -13.93 0.77
C THR A 415 -42.23 -13.28 -0.09
N ARG A 416 -42.37 -11.96 -0.31
CA ARG A 416 -41.40 -11.16 -1.04
C ARG A 416 -39.97 -11.27 -0.49
N ALA A 417 -39.80 -11.36 0.83
CA ALA A 417 -38.49 -11.42 1.47
C ALA A 417 -37.68 -12.68 1.10
N GLU A 418 -38.35 -13.76 0.70
CA GLU A 418 -37.69 -15.01 0.31
C GLU A 418 -37.51 -15.18 -1.20
N MET A 419 -37.94 -14.21 -2.02
CA MET A 419 -37.79 -14.28 -3.48
C MET A 419 -36.30 -14.33 -3.86
N PRO A 420 -35.87 -15.32 -4.67
CA PRO A 420 -34.49 -15.36 -5.16
C PRO A 420 -34.16 -14.33 -6.24
N ALA A 421 -35.17 -13.68 -6.84
CA ALA A 421 -34.94 -12.66 -7.86
C ALA A 421 -34.21 -11.43 -7.29
N ALA A 422 -33.45 -10.74 -8.14
CA ALA A 422 -32.80 -9.48 -7.76
C ALA A 422 -33.87 -8.44 -7.36
N PRO A 423 -33.66 -7.66 -6.28
CA PRO A 423 -34.63 -6.65 -5.83
C PRO A 423 -35.06 -5.67 -6.93
N GLU A 424 -34.12 -5.28 -7.80
CA GLU A 424 -34.34 -4.37 -8.92
C GLU A 424 -35.32 -4.97 -9.94
N GLU A 425 -35.19 -6.26 -10.25
CA GLU A 425 -36.10 -6.96 -11.19
C GLU A 425 -37.52 -7.08 -10.65
N ILE A 426 -37.66 -7.23 -9.32
CA ILE A 426 -38.96 -7.25 -8.66
C ILE A 426 -39.62 -5.87 -8.75
N GLU A 427 -38.87 -4.80 -8.46
CA GLU A 427 -39.37 -3.43 -8.55
C GLU A 427 -39.72 -3.03 -9.99
N GLU A 428 -38.88 -3.38 -10.97
CA GLU A 428 -39.18 -3.15 -12.38
C GLU A 428 -40.45 -3.86 -12.85
N ALA A 429 -40.66 -5.11 -12.43
CA ALA A 429 -41.90 -5.83 -12.71
C ALA A 429 -43.14 -5.12 -12.12
N LEU A 430 -43.04 -4.62 -10.88
CA LEU A 430 -44.12 -3.88 -10.22
C LEU A 430 -44.40 -2.54 -10.92
N HIS A 431 -43.36 -1.80 -11.33
CA HIS A 431 -43.51 -0.57 -12.11
C HIS A 431 -44.17 -0.83 -13.48
N GLU A 432 -43.94 -2.01 -14.05
CA GLU A 432 -44.61 -2.44 -15.28
C GLU A 432 -46.08 -2.87 -15.06
N GLY A 433 -46.57 -2.85 -13.81
CA GLY A 433 -47.96 -3.18 -13.46
C GLY A 433 -48.22 -4.68 -13.27
N ILE A 434 -47.17 -5.49 -13.11
CA ILE A 434 -47.29 -6.92 -12.83
C ILE A 434 -47.69 -7.10 -11.36
N THR A 435 -48.72 -7.90 -11.12
CA THR A 435 -49.15 -8.24 -9.75
C THR A 435 -48.47 -9.53 -9.29
N MET A 436 -48.23 -9.65 -7.99
CA MET A 436 -47.59 -10.83 -7.39
C MET A 436 -48.46 -11.36 -6.26
N GLU A 437 -48.96 -12.58 -6.42
CA GLU A 437 -49.72 -13.29 -5.41
C GLU A 437 -48.77 -14.15 -4.57
N PHE A 438 -48.46 -13.64 -3.38
CA PHE A 438 -47.61 -14.35 -2.41
C PHE A 438 -48.40 -15.41 -1.66
N LEU A 439 -47.64 -16.35 -1.06
CA LEU A 439 -48.19 -17.46 -0.29
C LEU A 439 -49.25 -18.26 -1.08
N ALA A 440 -49.00 -18.46 -2.38
CA ALA A 440 -49.84 -19.24 -3.27
C ALA A 440 -48.99 -20.31 -3.97
N ALA A 441 -49.38 -21.58 -3.83
CA ALA A 441 -48.73 -22.70 -4.53
C ALA A 441 -49.73 -23.38 -5.46
N PRO A 442 -49.35 -23.70 -6.71
CA PRO A 442 -50.24 -24.40 -7.64
C PRO A 442 -50.48 -25.84 -7.18
N ARG A 443 -51.73 -26.29 -7.28
CA ARG A 443 -52.15 -27.67 -6.99
C ARG A 443 -52.53 -28.44 -8.25
N LYS A 444 -53.19 -27.78 -9.21
CA LYS A 444 -53.66 -28.38 -10.47
C LYS A 444 -53.86 -27.31 -11.53
N VAL A 445 -53.58 -27.63 -12.80
CA VAL A 445 -53.95 -26.79 -13.95
C VAL A 445 -55.38 -27.12 -14.36
N LEU A 446 -56.20 -26.10 -14.62
CA LEU A 446 -57.59 -26.23 -15.05
C LEU A 446 -57.67 -25.98 -16.56
N GLY A 447 -58.50 -26.77 -17.25
CA GLY A 447 -58.69 -26.61 -18.68
C GLY A 447 -59.99 -27.20 -19.20
N GLU A 448 -60.48 -26.64 -20.30
CA GLU A 448 -61.65 -27.08 -21.05
C GLU A 448 -61.28 -27.24 -22.53
N GLY A 449 -61.77 -28.30 -23.19
CA GLY A 449 -61.50 -28.54 -24.61
C GLY A 449 -60.02 -28.73 -24.97
N GLY A 450 -59.19 -29.15 -24.00
CA GLY A 450 -57.74 -29.32 -24.19
C GLY A 450 -56.92 -28.05 -24.04
N LYS A 451 -57.52 -26.92 -23.62
CA LYS A 451 -56.81 -25.64 -23.39
C LYS A 451 -56.91 -25.20 -21.94
N VAL A 452 -55.89 -24.47 -21.48
CA VAL A 452 -55.88 -23.87 -20.14
C VAL A 452 -57.00 -22.83 -20.00
N THR A 453 -57.74 -22.89 -18.89
CA THR A 453 -58.75 -21.89 -18.50
C THR A 453 -58.48 -21.30 -17.12
N GLY A 454 -57.57 -21.90 -16.34
CA GLY A 454 -57.19 -21.40 -15.03
C GLY A 454 -56.15 -22.26 -14.32
N ILE A 455 -55.79 -21.85 -13.12
CA ILE A 455 -54.92 -22.60 -12.22
C ILE A 455 -55.53 -22.64 -10.82
N GLU A 456 -55.58 -23.83 -10.23
CA GLU A 456 -56.00 -24.02 -8.84
C GLU A 456 -54.78 -23.92 -7.94
N CYS A 457 -54.86 -23.07 -6.92
CA CYS A 457 -53.81 -22.82 -5.94
C CYS A 457 -54.30 -23.12 -4.53
N VAL A 458 -53.36 -23.36 -3.62
CA VAL A 458 -53.59 -23.46 -2.18
C VAL A 458 -52.84 -22.34 -1.47
N ARG A 459 -53.40 -21.80 -0.39
CA ARG A 459 -52.69 -20.81 0.43
C ARG A 459 -51.58 -21.48 1.23
N MET A 460 -50.48 -20.77 1.36
CA MET A 460 -49.30 -21.22 2.11
C MET A 460 -49.14 -20.39 3.39
N GLU A 461 -48.54 -21.00 4.41
CA GLU A 461 -47.94 -20.30 5.54
C GLU A 461 -46.45 -20.59 5.61
N LEU A 462 -45.69 -19.73 6.28
CA LEU A 462 -44.25 -19.93 6.46
C LEU A 462 -43.98 -20.71 7.74
N GLY A 463 -43.43 -21.91 7.60
CA GLY A 463 -42.89 -22.71 8.70
C GLY A 463 -41.48 -22.25 9.11
N GLU A 464 -40.72 -23.15 9.75
CA GLU A 464 -39.35 -22.89 10.17
C GLU A 464 -38.40 -22.66 8.96
N PRO A 465 -37.33 -21.86 9.13
CA PRO A 465 -36.25 -21.74 8.16
C PRO A 465 -35.64 -23.10 7.78
N ASP A 466 -35.31 -23.29 6.50
CA ASP A 466 -34.44 -24.36 6.05
C ASP A 466 -32.96 -24.03 6.32
N GLU A 467 -32.03 -24.94 5.97
CA GLU A 467 -30.59 -24.74 6.16
C GLU A 467 -30.04 -23.51 5.40
N SER A 468 -30.77 -23.02 4.38
CA SER A 468 -30.44 -21.78 3.67
C SER A 468 -31.00 -20.53 4.35
N GLY A 469 -31.62 -20.66 5.52
CA GLY A 469 -32.30 -19.58 6.24
C GLY A 469 -33.68 -19.20 5.67
N ARG A 470 -34.14 -19.86 4.59
CA ARG A 470 -35.42 -19.53 3.96
C ARG A 470 -36.54 -20.32 4.59
N ARG A 471 -37.63 -19.66 4.97
CA ARG A 471 -38.77 -20.32 5.61
C ARG A 471 -39.42 -21.35 4.68
N ARG A 472 -39.71 -22.53 5.21
CA ARG A 472 -40.36 -23.62 4.46
C ARG A 472 -41.84 -23.26 4.23
N PRO A 473 -42.35 -23.31 2.99
CA PRO A 473 -43.75 -23.05 2.75
C PRO A 473 -44.57 -24.30 3.10
N VAL A 474 -45.63 -24.13 3.90
CA VAL A 474 -46.54 -25.19 4.36
C VAL A 474 -47.95 -24.91 3.84
N PRO A 475 -48.63 -25.86 3.19
CA PRO A 475 -49.98 -25.65 2.69
C PRO A 475 -51.00 -25.55 3.82
N ILE A 476 -51.94 -24.60 3.70
CA ILE A 476 -53.08 -24.46 4.59
C ILE A 476 -54.22 -25.33 4.03
N GLU A 477 -54.51 -26.46 4.66
CA GLU A 477 -55.58 -27.38 4.24
C GLU A 477 -56.95 -26.68 4.17
N GLY A 478 -57.70 -26.89 3.08
CA GLY A 478 -59.03 -26.29 2.88
C GLY A 478 -59.03 -24.84 2.37
N SER A 479 -57.87 -24.30 1.98
CA SER A 479 -57.70 -22.94 1.47
C SER A 479 -57.58 -22.83 -0.05
N GLU A 480 -58.10 -23.83 -0.78
CA GLU A 480 -57.98 -23.92 -2.23
C GLU A 480 -58.81 -22.83 -2.94
N PHE A 481 -58.24 -22.26 -4.00
CA PHE A 481 -58.90 -21.24 -4.82
C PHE A 481 -58.42 -21.33 -6.27
N ALA A 482 -59.30 -20.97 -7.21
CA ALA A 482 -58.98 -20.96 -8.64
C ALA A 482 -58.73 -19.53 -9.14
N ILE A 483 -57.77 -19.38 -10.03
CA ILE A 483 -57.46 -18.12 -10.72
C ILE A 483 -57.60 -18.36 -12.22
N GLU A 484 -58.48 -17.62 -12.88
CA GLU A 484 -58.67 -17.68 -14.34
C GLU A 484 -57.41 -17.20 -15.07
N CYS A 485 -56.93 -17.96 -16.04
CA CYS A 485 -55.82 -17.57 -16.92
C CYS A 485 -55.87 -18.36 -18.22
N ASP A 486 -55.34 -17.76 -19.28
CA ASP A 486 -55.27 -18.35 -20.61
C ASP A 486 -54.02 -19.25 -20.79
N ALA A 487 -53.01 -19.04 -19.94
CA ALA A 487 -51.76 -19.79 -19.94
C ALA A 487 -51.08 -19.81 -18.57
N VAL A 488 -50.28 -20.86 -18.35
CA VAL A 488 -49.44 -21.03 -17.16
C VAL A 488 -47.99 -21.19 -17.60
N ILE A 489 -47.08 -20.44 -16.98
CA ILE A 489 -45.64 -20.53 -17.19
C ILE A 489 -44.95 -21.06 -15.93
N PRO A 490 -44.62 -22.36 -15.85
CA PRO A 490 -43.75 -22.88 -14.81
C PRO A 490 -42.31 -22.35 -14.93
N ALA A 491 -41.85 -21.60 -13.93
CA ALA A 491 -40.50 -21.04 -13.84
C ALA A 491 -39.86 -21.36 -12.47
N ILE A 492 -39.90 -22.64 -12.07
CA ILE A 492 -39.55 -23.09 -10.72
C ILE A 492 -38.16 -23.71 -10.57
N GLY A 493 -37.41 -23.88 -11.66
CA GLY A 493 -36.08 -24.46 -11.64
C GLY A 493 -35.55 -24.82 -13.02
N GLN A 494 -34.25 -25.13 -13.08
CA GLN A 494 -33.55 -25.57 -14.29
C GLN A 494 -32.78 -26.86 -14.00
N ALA A 495 -32.57 -27.69 -15.02
CA ALA A 495 -31.86 -28.95 -14.93
C ALA A 495 -30.92 -29.14 -16.14
N CYS A 496 -29.88 -29.93 -15.94
CA CYS A 496 -28.89 -30.25 -16.97
C CYS A 496 -29.39 -31.34 -17.91
N ASP A 497 -29.00 -31.26 -19.18
CA ASP A 497 -29.14 -32.36 -20.13
C ASP A 497 -27.80 -33.06 -20.31
N LEU A 498 -27.64 -34.21 -19.66
CA LEU A 498 -26.43 -35.03 -19.70
C LEU A 498 -26.64 -36.32 -20.50
N SER A 499 -27.70 -36.41 -21.31
CA SER A 499 -28.04 -37.62 -22.08
C SER A 499 -26.91 -38.11 -23.00
N PHE A 500 -26.08 -37.19 -23.50
CA PHE A 500 -24.92 -37.52 -24.33
C PHE A 500 -23.76 -38.21 -23.57
N LEU A 501 -23.80 -38.24 -22.23
CA LEU A 501 -22.83 -38.91 -21.37
C LEU A 501 -23.33 -40.26 -20.84
N GLU A 502 -24.59 -40.65 -21.09
CA GLU A 502 -25.18 -41.90 -20.55
C GLU A 502 -24.43 -43.18 -20.99
N GLN A 503 -23.62 -43.11 -22.04
CA GLN A 503 -22.79 -44.21 -22.55
C GLN A 503 -21.35 -44.21 -21.98
N GLU A 504 -20.94 -43.15 -21.27
CA GLU A 504 -19.57 -42.92 -20.80
C GLU A 504 -19.46 -43.18 -19.29
N GLN A 505 -19.03 -44.40 -18.91
CA GLN A 505 -19.04 -44.85 -17.50
C GLN A 505 -17.99 -44.17 -16.60
N ASP A 506 -17.04 -43.42 -17.18
CA ASP A 506 -15.90 -42.86 -16.45
C ASP A 506 -16.10 -41.39 -16.01
N ILE A 507 -17.25 -40.77 -16.31
CA ILE A 507 -17.61 -39.43 -15.81
C ILE A 507 -18.70 -39.56 -14.73
N SER A 508 -18.35 -39.21 -13.49
CA SER A 508 -19.29 -39.25 -12.37
C SER A 508 -20.38 -38.16 -12.48
N ILE A 509 -21.63 -38.55 -12.23
CA ILE A 509 -22.80 -37.68 -12.16
C ILE A 509 -23.41 -37.80 -10.75
N ASN A 510 -23.65 -36.66 -10.11
CA ASN A 510 -24.20 -36.63 -8.76
C ASN A 510 -25.73 -36.86 -8.73
N LYS A 511 -26.29 -36.99 -7.53
CA LYS A 511 -27.74 -37.22 -7.32
C LYS A 511 -28.67 -36.12 -7.85
N TRP A 512 -28.14 -34.95 -8.19
CA TRP A 512 -28.90 -33.82 -8.74
C TRP A 512 -28.80 -33.73 -10.27
N ASN A 513 -28.22 -34.75 -10.92
CA ASN A 513 -28.00 -34.81 -12.36
C ASN A 513 -27.02 -33.73 -12.87
N ASN A 514 -25.97 -33.45 -12.10
CA ASN A 514 -24.85 -32.60 -12.49
C ASN A 514 -23.54 -33.41 -12.57
N ILE A 515 -22.59 -32.97 -13.39
CA ILE A 515 -21.25 -33.58 -13.50
C ILE A 515 -20.47 -33.31 -12.21
N GLU A 516 -19.81 -34.33 -11.68
CA GLU A 516 -18.85 -34.17 -10.58
C GLU A 516 -17.49 -33.75 -11.15
N ALA A 517 -16.97 -32.62 -10.64
CA ALA A 517 -15.65 -32.10 -10.96
C ALA A 517 -14.99 -31.57 -9.68
N ASP A 518 -13.66 -31.63 -9.64
CA ASP A 518 -12.88 -31.09 -8.53
C ASP A 518 -13.06 -29.56 -8.41
N GLU A 519 -13.25 -29.04 -7.20
CA GLU A 519 -13.62 -27.63 -6.97
C GLU A 519 -12.49 -26.64 -7.31
N VAL A 520 -11.23 -27.10 -7.33
CA VAL A 520 -10.06 -26.24 -7.60
C VAL A 520 -9.60 -26.38 -9.05
N THR A 521 -9.58 -27.61 -9.56
CA THR A 521 -9.01 -27.97 -10.86
C THR A 521 -10.07 -28.16 -11.94
N PHE A 522 -11.34 -28.28 -11.60
CA PHE A 522 -12.43 -28.52 -12.56
C PHE A 522 -12.22 -29.79 -13.42
N ALA A 523 -11.30 -30.66 -13.01
CA ALA A 523 -11.07 -31.95 -13.64
C ALA A 523 -12.21 -32.90 -13.26
N THR A 524 -12.69 -33.65 -14.24
CA THR A 524 -13.64 -34.74 -13.99
C THR A 524 -12.90 -36.02 -13.60
N THR A 525 -13.63 -37.10 -13.33
CA THR A 525 -13.04 -38.43 -13.11
C THR A 525 -12.36 -39.02 -14.35
N MET A 526 -12.65 -38.49 -15.54
CA MET A 526 -12.01 -38.91 -16.79
C MET A 526 -10.81 -38.01 -17.13
N GLU A 527 -9.65 -38.63 -17.38
CA GLU A 527 -8.42 -37.92 -17.74
C GLU A 527 -8.56 -37.12 -19.05
N GLY A 528 -8.08 -35.88 -19.04
CA GLY A 528 -8.16 -34.96 -20.18
C GLY A 528 -9.52 -34.29 -20.37
N VAL A 529 -10.49 -34.58 -19.50
CA VAL A 529 -11.85 -34.01 -19.52
C VAL A 529 -12.09 -33.13 -18.29
N PHE A 530 -12.50 -31.90 -18.55
CA PHE A 530 -12.80 -30.88 -17.55
C PHE A 530 -14.26 -30.45 -17.69
N ALA A 531 -14.90 -30.05 -16.59
CA ALA A 531 -16.28 -29.57 -16.61
C ALA A 531 -16.45 -28.36 -15.69
N GLY A 532 -17.30 -27.41 -16.08
CA GLY A 532 -17.53 -26.21 -15.30
C GLY A 532 -18.68 -25.36 -15.80
N GLY A 533 -19.28 -24.60 -14.88
CA GLY A 533 -20.50 -23.84 -15.11
C GLY A 533 -21.72 -24.55 -14.52
N ASP A 534 -22.90 -24.21 -15.02
CA ASP A 534 -24.16 -24.68 -14.42
C ASP A 534 -24.36 -26.19 -14.52
N ASN A 535 -23.63 -26.88 -15.41
CA ASN A 535 -23.65 -28.35 -15.53
C ASN A 535 -22.92 -29.08 -14.40
N VAL A 536 -22.13 -28.37 -13.58
CA VAL A 536 -21.47 -28.89 -12.38
C VAL A 536 -22.19 -28.40 -11.13
N THR A 537 -22.45 -27.10 -11.04
CA THR A 537 -22.98 -26.47 -9.82
C THR A 537 -24.51 -26.46 -9.73
N GLY A 538 -25.20 -26.70 -10.84
CA GLY A 538 -26.59 -26.24 -11.02
C GLY A 538 -26.64 -24.76 -11.41
N PRO A 539 -27.83 -24.22 -11.70
CA PRO A 539 -28.00 -22.87 -12.24
C PRO A 539 -27.52 -21.78 -11.26
N LEU A 540 -26.49 -21.04 -11.68
CA LEU A 540 -25.89 -19.93 -10.94
C LEU A 540 -25.94 -18.62 -11.75
N THR A 541 -25.08 -17.66 -11.42
CA THR A 541 -24.99 -16.36 -12.09
C THR A 541 -23.92 -16.36 -13.18
N VAL A 542 -24.08 -15.50 -14.18
CA VAL A 542 -23.17 -15.40 -15.34
C VAL A 542 -21.70 -15.27 -14.92
N VAL A 543 -21.41 -14.43 -13.92
CA VAL A 543 -20.05 -14.19 -13.42
C VAL A 543 -19.42 -15.44 -12.77
N LYS A 544 -20.22 -16.32 -12.15
CA LYS A 544 -19.72 -17.58 -11.59
C LYS A 544 -19.40 -18.59 -12.69
N ALA A 545 -20.22 -18.64 -13.75
CA ALA A 545 -19.95 -19.46 -14.92
C ALA A 545 -18.68 -18.99 -15.66
N ILE A 546 -18.49 -17.67 -15.79
CA ILE A 546 -17.25 -17.08 -16.32
C ILE A 546 -16.03 -17.52 -15.51
N ASN A 547 -16.13 -17.47 -14.17
CA ASN A 547 -15.03 -17.93 -13.32
C ASN A 547 -14.74 -19.43 -13.49
N ALA A 548 -15.77 -20.27 -13.59
CA ALA A 548 -15.59 -21.71 -13.84
C ALA A 548 -14.85 -21.96 -15.16
N GLY A 549 -15.24 -21.27 -16.24
CA GLY A 549 -14.54 -21.35 -17.54
C GLY A 549 -13.09 -20.89 -17.47
N LYS A 550 -12.83 -19.78 -16.75
CA LYS A 550 -11.47 -19.26 -16.51
C LYS A 550 -10.57 -20.25 -15.77
N GLU A 551 -11.06 -20.77 -14.65
CA GLU A 551 -10.29 -21.70 -13.83
C GLU A 551 -10.10 -23.05 -14.53
N ALA A 552 -11.10 -23.55 -15.27
CA ALA A 552 -10.93 -24.74 -16.09
C ALA A 552 -9.90 -24.54 -17.22
N ALA A 553 -9.90 -23.38 -17.90
CA ALA A 553 -8.87 -23.06 -18.90
C ALA A 553 -7.46 -23.05 -18.32
N ARG A 554 -7.28 -22.53 -17.09
CA ARG A 554 -6.00 -22.60 -16.36
C ARG A 554 -5.58 -24.05 -16.10
N SER A 555 -6.51 -24.93 -15.73
CA SER A 555 -6.25 -26.36 -15.55
C SER A 555 -5.83 -27.04 -16.84
N ILE A 556 -6.59 -26.81 -17.92
CA ILE A 556 -6.34 -27.38 -19.25
C ILE A 556 -4.95 -26.93 -19.74
N ASN A 557 -4.62 -25.65 -19.60
CA ASN A 557 -3.30 -25.15 -19.98
C ASN A 557 -2.16 -25.86 -19.23
N ARG A 558 -2.31 -26.08 -17.91
CA ARG A 558 -1.32 -26.81 -17.11
C ARG A 558 -1.23 -28.29 -17.48
N TYR A 559 -2.39 -28.93 -17.68
CA TYR A 559 -2.48 -30.32 -18.11
C TYR A 559 -1.74 -30.54 -19.43
N LEU A 560 -2.00 -29.71 -20.44
CA LEU A 560 -1.37 -29.79 -21.77
C LEU A 560 0.14 -29.50 -21.74
N GLN A 561 0.63 -28.80 -20.71
CA GLN A 561 2.05 -28.57 -20.47
C GLN A 561 2.73 -29.66 -19.61
N GLY A 562 1.97 -30.63 -19.10
CA GLY A 562 2.48 -31.65 -18.17
C GLY A 562 2.82 -31.09 -16.77
N ALA A 563 2.25 -29.93 -16.40
CA ALA A 563 2.42 -29.32 -15.09
C ALA A 563 1.36 -29.83 -14.10
N ASP A 564 1.66 -29.73 -12.80
CA ASP A 564 0.68 -30.03 -11.74
C ASP A 564 -0.50 -29.05 -11.80
N ILE A 565 -1.69 -29.60 -12.08
CA ILE A 565 -2.91 -28.84 -12.28
C ILE A 565 -3.48 -28.23 -10.98
N ALA A 566 -3.08 -28.72 -9.80
CA ALA A 566 -3.57 -28.29 -8.50
C ALA A 566 -2.58 -27.36 -7.76
N LEU A 567 -1.28 -27.50 -8.01
CA LEU A 567 -0.22 -26.81 -7.25
C LEU A 567 -0.44 -25.29 -7.15
N GLY A 568 -0.59 -24.78 -5.92
CA GLY A 568 -0.69 -23.36 -5.62
C GLY A 568 -1.99 -22.67 -6.08
N ARG A 569 -3.04 -23.43 -6.43
CA ARG A 569 -4.31 -22.87 -6.92
C ARG A 569 -5.38 -22.64 -5.86
N ALA A 570 -5.40 -23.48 -4.83
CA ALA A 570 -6.33 -23.28 -3.71
C ALA A 570 -6.00 -21.95 -3.01
N ARG A 571 -6.98 -21.05 -2.96
CA ARG A 571 -6.84 -19.74 -2.32
C ARG A 571 -8.11 -19.42 -1.53
N ASN A 572 -7.93 -19.02 -0.28
CA ASN A 572 -8.99 -18.44 0.51
C ASN A 572 -9.01 -16.91 0.26
N TRP A 573 -10.07 -16.41 -0.37
CA TRP A 573 -10.24 -14.98 -0.66
C TRP A 573 -10.85 -14.20 0.49
N GLU A 574 -11.34 -14.90 1.53
CA GLU A 574 -11.83 -14.29 2.77
C GLU A 574 -10.68 -14.04 3.76
N GLU A 575 -9.52 -14.61 3.49
CA GLU A 575 -8.30 -14.39 4.27
C GLU A 575 -7.64 -13.05 3.87
N ASN A 576 -7.31 -12.22 4.85
CA ASN A 576 -6.65 -10.91 4.65
C ASN A 576 -7.46 -9.94 3.75
N VAL A 577 -8.79 -9.89 3.94
CA VAL A 577 -9.63 -8.85 3.34
C VAL A 577 -9.40 -7.53 4.07
N ALA A 578 -9.34 -6.42 3.33
CA ALA A 578 -9.22 -5.08 3.90
C ALA A 578 -10.57 -4.57 4.46
N ASP A 579 -11.20 -5.34 5.33
CA ASP A 579 -12.51 -5.08 5.93
C ASP A 579 -12.45 -4.19 7.19
N LYS A 580 -11.26 -3.94 7.72
CA LYS A 580 -11.02 -3.04 8.88
C LYS A 580 -10.60 -1.62 8.48
N ALA A 581 -10.68 -1.26 7.21
CA ALA A 581 -10.39 0.10 6.76
C ALA A 581 -11.30 1.10 7.51
N ASP A 582 -10.70 2.10 8.17
CA ASP A 582 -11.46 3.13 8.87
C ASP A 582 -12.17 4.04 7.86
N VAL A 583 -13.49 4.12 7.96
CA VAL A 583 -14.33 4.98 7.13
C VAL A 583 -14.80 6.22 7.87
N SER A 584 -14.40 6.39 9.14
CA SER A 584 -14.71 7.56 9.95
C SER A 584 -14.14 8.83 9.29
N GLY A 585 -14.91 9.92 9.31
CA GLY A 585 -14.54 11.17 8.63
C GLY A 585 -14.78 11.22 7.11
N THR A 586 -15.23 10.13 6.48
CA THR A 586 -15.55 10.15 5.04
C THR A 586 -16.79 11.01 4.75
N PRO A 587 -16.73 11.98 3.82
CA PRO A 587 -17.88 12.81 3.47
C PRO A 587 -18.94 12.02 2.69
N LYS A 588 -20.21 12.18 3.08
CA LYS A 588 -21.37 11.59 2.39
C LYS A 588 -21.58 12.25 1.03
N LYS A 589 -21.78 11.45 -0.02
CA LYS A 589 -22.08 11.88 -1.39
C LYS A 589 -23.11 10.93 -2.01
N PRO A 590 -24.20 11.45 -2.62
CA PRO A 590 -25.22 10.60 -3.25
C PRO A 590 -24.66 9.84 -4.45
N ARG A 591 -25.15 8.62 -4.72
CA ARG A 591 -24.89 7.89 -5.97
C ARG A 591 -25.68 8.54 -7.10
N PRO A 592 -25.11 8.75 -8.30
CA PRO A 592 -25.87 9.20 -9.47
C PRO A 592 -27.02 8.23 -9.78
N ALA A 593 -28.22 8.77 -9.98
CA ALA A 593 -29.37 7.95 -10.39
C ALA A 593 -29.15 7.39 -11.80
N MET A 594 -29.45 6.11 -12.00
CA MET A 594 -29.37 5.48 -13.31
C MET A 594 -30.53 5.94 -14.18
N PRO A 595 -30.29 6.50 -15.38
CA PRO A 595 -31.37 6.81 -16.30
C PRO A 595 -32.02 5.53 -16.83
N GLU A 596 -33.35 5.49 -16.82
CA GLU A 596 -34.15 4.35 -17.27
C GLU A 596 -35.25 4.80 -18.25
N LEU A 597 -35.71 3.89 -19.11
CA LEU A 597 -36.89 4.13 -19.96
C LEU A 597 -38.17 4.30 -19.13
N ASP A 598 -39.13 5.05 -19.66
CA ASP A 598 -40.42 5.22 -18.99
C ASP A 598 -41.17 3.88 -18.84
N PRO A 599 -41.73 3.56 -17.65
CA PRO A 599 -42.43 2.29 -17.42
C PRO A 599 -43.54 1.95 -18.42
N ASP A 600 -44.23 2.93 -18.99
CA ASP A 600 -45.27 2.69 -19.99
C ASP A 600 -44.69 2.32 -21.36
N GLU A 601 -43.50 2.83 -21.69
CA GLU A 601 -42.76 2.45 -22.91
C GLU A 601 -42.18 1.03 -22.78
N ARG A 602 -41.67 0.67 -21.58
CA ARG A 602 -41.04 -0.64 -21.30
C ARG A 602 -41.90 -1.82 -21.76
N LYS A 603 -43.23 -1.74 -21.62
CA LYS A 603 -44.18 -2.83 -21.91
C LYS A 603 -44.39 -3.10 -23.40
N THR A 604 -44.00 -2.16 -24.26
CA THR A 604 -44.40 -2.17 -25.69
C THR A 604 -43.34 -2.71 -26.63
N HIS A 605 -42.09 -2.79 -26.18
CA HIS A 605 -40.94 -3.19 -27.00
C HIS A 605 -39.82 -3.81 -26.16
N PHE A 606 -38.80 -4.33 -26.84
CA PHE A 606 -37.62 -4.94 -26.23
C PHE A 606 -36.41 -4.00 -26.14
N ASN A 607 -36.59 -2.68 -26.29
CA ASN A 607 -35.50 -1.71 -26.10
C ASN A 607 -34.91 -1.83 -24.68
N GLU A 608 -33.61 -1.60 -24.58
CA GLU A 608 -32.87 -1.66 -23.32
C GLU A 608 -33.44 -0.68 -22.28
N VAL A 609 -33.81 -1.19 -21.10
CA VAL A 609 -34.46 -0.36 -20.05
C VAL A 609 -33.47 0.58 -19.38
N ILE A 610 -32.25 0.10 -19.13
CA ILE A 610 -31.19 0.84 -18.45
C ILE A 610 -30.36 1.59 -19.51
N LEU A 611 -30.30 2.91 -19.44
CA LEU A 611 -29.71 3.74 -20.51
C LEU A 611 -28.22 4.05 -20.31
N GLY A 612 -27.66 3.77 -19.14
CA GLY A 612 -26.25 4.01 -18.82
C GLY A 612 -25.94 5.42 -18.30
N TYR A 613 -24.71 5.61 -17.82
CA TYR A 613 -24.23 6.89 -17.30
C TYR A 613 -23.52 7.71 -18.38
N THR A 614 -23.54 9.04 -18.20
CA THR A 614 -22.63 9.97 -18.89
C THR A 614 -21.21 9.85 -18.35
N GLU A 615 -20.22 10.33 -19.11
CA GLU A 615 -18.81 10.31 -18.69
C GLU A 615 -18.59 11.07 -17.38
N GLU A 616 -19.24 12.23 -17.21
CA GLU A 616 -19.16 13.03 -16.00
C GLU A 616 -19.68 12.27 -14.78
N GLN A 617 -20.83 11.60 -14.91
CA GLN A 617 -21.41 10.77 -13.84
C GLN A 617 -20.51 9.59 -13.49
N VAL A 618 -19.87 8.97 -14.47
CA VAL A 618 -18.95 7.84 -14.28
C VAL A 618 -17.71 8.27 -13.50
N VAL A 619 -17.11 9.41 -13.87
CA VAL A 619 -15.93 9.93 -13.17
C VAL A 619 -16.28 10.37 -11.75
N GLU A 620 -17.43 11.03 -11.55
CA GLU A 620 -17.91 11.42 -10.22
C GLU A 620 -18.15 10.18 -9.33
N GLU A 621 -18.79 9.16 -9.88
CA GLU A 621 -19.10 7.93 -9.15
C GLU A 621 -17.83 7.11 -8.84
N ALA A 622 -16.89 7.02 -9.77
CA ALA A 622 -15.61 6.35 -9.54
C ALA A 622 -14.80 7.02 -8.42
N ARG A 623 -14.83 8.36 -8.34
CA ARG A 623 -14.18 9.15 -7.27
C ARG A 623 -14.82 8.98 -5.89
N ARG A 624 -15.99 8.33 -5.77
CA ARG A 624 -16.58 7.95 -4.46
C ARG A 624 -15.91 6.72 -3.86
N CYS A 625 -15.07 5.99 -4.59
CA CYS A 625 -14.33 4.84 -4.08
C CYS A 625 -13.43 5.23 -2.89
N LEU A 626 -13.45 4.42 -1.82
CA LEU A 626 -12.69 4.69 -0.59
C LEU A 626 -11.24 4.18 -0.62
N SER A 627 -10.81 3.53 -1.71
CA SER A 627 -9.47 2.93 -1.80
C SER A 627 -9.12 2.01 -0.62
N CYS A 628 -10.08 1.21 -0.15
CA CYS A 628 -9.97 0.31 1.01
C CYS A 628 -8.69 -0.57 1.06
N GLY A 629 -8.12 -0.97 -0.09
CA GLY A 629 -6.90 -1.78 -0.14
C GLY A 629 -5.60 -0.96 -0.03
N ILE A 630 -5.68 0.37 0.09
CA ILE A 630 -4.63 1.35 -0.21
C ILE A 630 -4.20 1.22 -1.68
N CYS A 631 -3.40 0.22 -2.02
CA CYS A 631 -3.12 -0.13 -3.41
C CYS A 631 -4.39 -0.63 -4.10
N SER A 632 -4.77 0.00 -5.21
CA SER A 632 -5.93 -0.41 -6.01
C SER A 632 -5.71 -1.67 -6.83
N GLU A 633 -4.47 -2.16 -6.93
CA GLU A 633 -4.10 -3.26 -7.82
C GLU A 633 -4.51 -3.01 -9.29
N CYS A 634 -4.29 -1.78 -9.77
CA CYS A 634 -4.47 -1.41 -11.18
C CYS A 634 -3.32 -1.90 -12.09
N TYR A 635 -2.24 -2.42 -11.48
CA TYR A 635 -1.03 -2.98 -12.10
C TYR A 635 -0.27 -2.06 -13.07
N GLN A 636 -0.63 -0.78 -13.17
CA GLN A 636 0.11 0.18 -14.01
C GLN A 636 1.56 0.34 -13.60
N CYS A 637 1.84 0.22 -12.30
CA CYS A 637 3.20 0.22 -11.78
C CYS A 637 4.03 -0.95 -12.31
N VAL A 638 3.43 -2.13 -12.49
CA VAL A 638 4.08 -3.32 -13.06
C VAL A 638 4.42 -3.07 -14.52
N ASP A 639 3.44 -2.59 -15.32
CA ASP A 639 3.63 -2.28 -16.74
C ASP A 639 4.72 -1.19 -16.95
N ALA A 640 4.83 -0.22 -16.04
CA ALA A 640 5.85 0.83 -16.11
C ALA A 640 7.25 0.39 -15.60
N CYS A 641 7.35 -0.74 -14.89
CA CYS A 641 8.61 -1.17 -14.28
C CYS A 641 9.47 -1.99 -15.25
N VAL A 642 10.33 -1.30 -16.00
CA VAL A 642 11.27 -1.93 -16.96
C VAL A 642 12.16 -2.98 -16.28
N ALA A 643 12.56 -2.75 -15.03
CA ALA A 643 13.41 -3.67 -14.28
C ALA A 643 12.68 -4.95 -13.79
N GLY A 644 11.35 -5.03 -13.89
CA GLY A 644 10.58 -6.18 -13.42
C GLY A 644 10.69 -6.39 -11.90
N ALA A 645 10.85 -5.32 -11.13
CA ALA A 645 11.07 -5.37 -9.68
C ALA A 645 9.77 -5.53 -8.87
N ILE A 646 8.61 -5.20 -9.43
CA ILE A 646 7.34 -5.16 -8.69
C ILE A 646 6.66 -6.51 -8.73
N ASP A 647 6.35 -7.06 -7.56
CA ASP A 647 5.59 -8.31 -7.41
C ASP A 647 4.49 -8.15 -6.36
N HIS A 648 3.23 -8.12 -6.83
CA HIS A 648 2.05 -7.99 -5.99
C HIS A 648 1.73 -9.27 -5.18
N ASN A 649 2.38 -10.40 -5.49
CA ASN A 649 2.18 -11.69 -4.84
C ASN A 649 3.21 -12.01 -3.75
N MET A 650 4.15 -11.09 -3.47
CA MET A 650 5.06 -11.24 -2.34
C MET A 650 4.28 -11.54 -1.05
N LYS A 651 4.72 -12.56 -0.32
CA LYS A 651 4.12 -13.01 0.92
C LYS A 651 4.97 -12.62 2.11
N GLU A 652 4.36 -12.69 3.27
CA GLU A 652 5.09 -12.63 4.54
C GLU A 652 5.97 -13.88 4.67
N GLU A 653 7.19 -13.68 5.17
CA GLU A 653 8.18 -14.74 5.39
C GLU A 653 8.65 -14.74 6.83
N GLN A 654 8.94 -15.92 7.37
CA GLN A 654 9.54 -16.10 8.69
C GLN A 654 11.05 -16.34 8.52
N GLU A 655 11.84 -15.59 9.26
CA GLU A 655 13.30 -15.65 9.24
C GLU A 655 13.83 -15.97 10.65
N THR A 656 14.97 -16.66 10.75
CA THR A 656 15.64 -16.91 12.02
C THR A 656 17.12 -16.56 11.90
N ILE A 657 17.61 -15.72 12.81
CA ILE A 657 18.99 -15.22 12.81
C ILE A 657 19.61 -15.43 14.18
N GLU A 658 20.85 -15.93 14.21
CA GLU A 658 21.63 -16.01 15.45
C GLU A 658 22.55 -14.79 15.60
N VAL A 659 22.56 -14.18 16.79
CA VAL A 659 23.41 -13.03 17.14
C VAL A 659 23.99 -13.18 18.53
N GLY A 660 25.13 -12.53 18.82
CA GLY A 660 25.74 -12.55 20.14
C GLY A 660 25.17 -11.51 21.11
N SER A 661 24.62 -10.42 20.60
CA SER A 661 24.05 -9.32 21.40
C SER A 661 22.97 -8.58 20.61
N ILE A 662 22.11 -7.83 21.33
CA ILE A 662 21.02 -7.04 20.75
C ILE A 662 21.06 -5.62 21.32
N ILE A 663 20.81 -4.61 20.49
CA ILE A 663 20.63 -3.21 20.89
C ILE A 663 19.24 -2.74 20.45
N ALA A 664 18.40 -2.35 21.40
CA ALA A 664 17.08 -1.78 21.15
C ALA A 664 17.16 -0.25 20.95
N ALA A 665 16.78 0.21 19.76
CA ALA A 665 16.78 1.60 19.36
C ALA A 665 15.51 2.01 18.57
N PRO A 666 14.27 1.61 19.00
CA PRO A 666 13.04 1.85 18.23
C PRO A 666 12.63 3.35 18.17
N GLY A 667 13.28 4.23 18.94
CA GLY A 667 12.97 5.65 18.97
C GLY A 667 11.79 5.98 19.89
N PHE A 668 10.86 6.79 19.40
CA PHE A 668 9.73 7.33 20.15
C PHE A 668 8.54 7.61 19.20
N GLU A 669 7.39 7.93 19.77
CA GLU A 669 6.23 8.47 19.05
C GLU A 669 5.98 9.92 19.46
N VAL A 670 5.46 10.70 18.52
CA VAL A 670 5.05 12.09 18.80
C VAL A 670 3.69 12.06 19.48
N PHE A 671 3.52 12.86 20.54
CA PHE A 671 2.25 12.96 21.25
C PHE A 671 1.09 13.38 20.32
N ASP A 672 -0.03 12.67 20.41
CA ASP A 672 -1.26 13.02 19.69
C ASP A 672 -1.93 14.25 20.31
N ALA A 673 -1.73 15.40 19.65
CA ALA A 673 -2.26 16.69 20.08
C ALA A 673 -3.80 16.74 20.09
N SER A 674 -4.50 15.81 19.42
CA SER A 674 -5.97 15.78 19.39
C SER A 674 -6.58 15.50 20.77
N ILE A 675 -5.83 14.83 21.65
CA ILE A 675 -6.18 14.59 23.06
C ILE A 675 -6.30 15.93 23.83
N ARG A 676 -5.59 16.97 23.42
CA ARG A 676 -5.64 18.33 23.99
C ARG A 676 -6.60 19.22 23.20
N GLY A 677 -7.87 18.80 23.15
CA GLY A 677 -8.93 19.43 22.35
C GLY A 677 -9.13 20.93 22.60
N GLU A 678 -8.72 21.46 23.76
CA GLU A 678 -8.78 22.91 24.05
C GLU A 678 -7.89 23.77 23.14
N TYR A 679 -6.89 23.16 22.51
CA TYR A 679 -6.03 23.83 21.53
C TYR A 679 -6.57 23.72 20.09
N GLY A 680 -7.61 22.92 19.85
CA GLY A 680 -8.29 22.85 18.56
C GLY A 680 -7.49 22.18 17.44
N PHE A 681 -6.47 21.37 17.77
CA PHE A 681 -5.78 20.54 16.78
C PHE A 681 -6.75 19.56 16.11
N GLY A 682 -6.69 19.46 14.78
CA GLY A 682 -7.64 18.68 13.97
C GLY A 682 -9.00 19.35 13.74
N LEU A 683 -9.29 20.46 14.43
CA LEU A 683 -10.49 21.28 14.23
C LEU A 683 -10.18 22.57 13.47
N TYR A 684 -9.10 23.27 13.86
CA TYR A 684 -8.65 24.50 13.24
C TYR A 684 -7.44 24.23 12.35
N GLU A 685 -7.53 24.55 11.07
CA GLU A 685 -6.50 24.24 10.08
C GLU A 685 -5.14 24.90 10.38
N ASN A 686 -5.15 26.09 10.99
CA ASN A 686 -3.94 26.83 11.33
C ASN A 686 -3.34 26.48 12.70
N VAL A 687 -3.86 25.44 13.38
CA VAL A 687 -3.24 24.83 14.56
C VAL A 687 -2.54 23.55 14.11
N ILE A 688 -1.22 23.56 14.13
CA ILE A 688 -0.38 22.45 13.66
C ILE A 688 0.56 21.97 14.78
N THR A 689 1.15 20.79 14.62
CA THR A 689 2.21 20.31 15.52
C THR A 689 3.59 20.85 15.12
N SER A 690 4.55 20.80 16.05
CA SER A 690 5.94 21.13 15.75
C SER A 690 6.54 20.26 14.65
N ILE A 691 6.21 18.97 14.60
CA ILE A 691 6.69 18.09 13.52
C ILE A 691 6.08 18.46 12.15
N GLN A 692 4.80 18.87 12.09
CA GLN A 692 4.24 19.44 10.87
C GLN A 692 4.99 20.72 10.45
N PHE A 693 5.33 21.57 11.41
CA PHE A 693 6.10 22.78 11.12
C PHE A 693 7.52 22.48 10.62
N GLU A 694 8.20 21.46 11.15
CA GLU A 694 9.46 20.95 10.59
C GLU A 694 9.33 20.55 9.12
N ARG A 695 8.23 19.87 8.77
CA ARG A 695 7.97 19.50 7.37
C ARG A 695 7.72 20.72 6.50
N ILE A 696 7.02 21.74 7.00
CA ILE A 696 6.84 23.03 6.29
C ILE A 696 8.19 23.72 6.04
N LEU A 697 9.07 23.77 7.06
CA LEU A 697 10.39 24.38 6.97
C LEU A 697 11.35 23.61 6.06
N SER A 698 11.18 22.29 5.95
CA SER A 698 12.09 21.45 5.18
C SER A 698 12.07 21.76 3.68
N ALA A 699 13.25 21.90 3.09
CA ALA A 699 13.41 22.00 1.63
C ALA A 699 12.91 20.76 0.86
N SER A 700 12.84 19.61 1.53
CA SER A 700 12.27 18.36 1.00
C SER A 700 10.82 18.12 1.43
N GLY A 701 10.25 19.10 2.14
CA GLY A 701 8.87 19.09 2.59
C GLY A 701 7.87 19.49 1.50
N PRO A 702 6.58 19.43 1.80
CA PRO A 702 5.49 19.65 0.84
C PRO A 702 5.50 21.04 0.22
N TYR A 703 6.08 22.03 0.92
CA TYR A 703 6.09 23.43 0.52
C TYR A 703 7.50 23.97 0.21
N PHE A 704 8.49 23.08 0.02
CA PHE A 704 9.87 23.44 -0.34
C PHE A 704 10.52 24.49 0.59
N GLY A 705 10.14 24.50 1.86
CA GLY A 705 10.62 25.45 2.87
C GLY A 705 9.82 26.76 2.96
N HIS A 706 8.79 26.96 2.15
CA HIS A 706 7.94 28.16 2.24
C HIS A 706 6.98 28.06 3.43
N VAL A 707 7.13 28.98 4.40
CA VAL A 707 6.25 29.07 5.56
C VAL A 707 4.90 29.63 5.12
N GLN A 708 3.85 28.82 5.21
CA GLN A 708 2.50 29.23 4.85
C GLN A 708 1.45 28.63 5.78
N ARG A 709 0.32 29.33 5.90
CA ARG A 709 -0.89 28.87 6.57
C ARG A 709 -1.52 27.73 5.79
N ILE A 710 -2.04 26.74 6.50
CA ILE A 710 -2.69 25.57 5.88
C ILE A 710 -4.04 25.96 5.26
N SER A 711 -4.76 26.89 5.88
CA SER A 711 -6.12 27.24 5.45
C SER A 711 -6.19 27.99 4.12
N ASP A 712 -5.20 28.83 3.82
CA ASP A 712 -5.27 29.76 2.68
C ASP A 712 -3.94 29.98 1.93
N GLY A 713 -2.86 29.28 2.31
CA GLY A 713 -1.56 29.38 1.65
C GLY A 713 -0.83 30.71 1.83
N LYS A 714 -1.32 31.61 2.69
CA LYS A 714 -0.65 32.90 2.94
C LYS A 714 0.50 32.73 3.92
N GLU A 715 1.55 33.55 3.74
CA GLU A 715 2.64 33.64 4.71
C GLU A 715 2.11 34.22 6.05
N PRO A 716 2.26 33.50 7.18
CA PRO A 716 1.82 33.97 8.49
C PRO A 716 2.76 35.05 9.03
N ARG A 717 2.20 36.15 9.54
CA ARG A 717 2.97 37.22 10.18
C ARG A 717 3.16 36.95 11.66
N LYS A 718 2.13 36.53 12.39
CA LYS A 718 2.21 36.25 13.84
C LYS A 718 2.06 34.77 14.11
N ILE A 719 3.08 34.18 14.73
CA ILE A 719 3.11 32.77 15.08
C ILE A 719 3.28 32.60 16.59
N ALA A 720 2.43 31.77 17.20
CA ALA A 720 2.55 31.34 18.58
C ALA A 720 3.02 29.89 18.70
N PHE A 721 3.96 29.62 19.60
CA PHE A 721 4.40 28.29 19.99
C PHE A 721 3.92 27.99 21.41
N ILE A 722 3.24 26.87 21.61
CA ILE A 722 2.77 26.44 22.94
C ILE A 722 3.64 25.29 23.42
N GLN A 723 4.37 25.50 24.52
CA GLN A 723 5.25 24.50 25.09
C GLN A 723 4.50 23.44 25.90
N CYS A 724 5.15 22.31 26.15
CA CYS A 724 4.66 21.26 27.05
C CYS A 724 3.32 20.63 26.61
N VAL A 725 3.00 20.62 25.32
CA VAL A 725 1.80 19.93 24.82
C VAL A 725 2.02 18.42 24.92
N GLY A 726 1.28 17.75 25.79
CA GLY A 726 1.45 16.31 26.07
C GLY A 726 2.66 15.97 26.93
N SER A 727 3.15 16.91 27.75
CA SER A 727 4.25 16.69 28.69
C SER A 727 4.08 17.53 29.94
N ARG A 728 4.51 17.02 31.10
CA ARG A 728 4.29 17.66 32.40
C ARG A 728 2.81 17.94 32.66
N ASP A 729 1.95 17.06 32.15
CA ASP A 729 0.49 17.15 32.26
C ASP A 729 -0.09 15.79 32.64
N VAL A 730 -0.46 15.67 33.91
CA VAL A 730 -1.05 14.45 34.49
C VAL A 730 -2.43 14.13 33.92
N ASN A 731 -3.14 15.09 33.31
CA ASN A 731 -4.47 14.86 32.76
C ASN A 731 -4.42 13.99 31.49
N CYS A 732 -3.29 14.02 30.77
CA CYS A 732 -3.07 13.18 29.59
C CYS A 732 -2.17 11.97 29.87
N GLY A 733 -1.88 11.67 31.14
CA GLY A 733 -1.02 10.55 31.55
C GLY A 733 0.48 10.81 31.47
N ASN A 734 0.91 11.99 31.00
CA ASN A 734 2.33 12.29 30.75
C ASN A 734 2.90 13.25 31.80
N SER A 735 3.33 12.71 32.94
CA SER A 735 3.93 13.49 34.05
C SER A 735 5.36 13.99 33.78
N TRP A 736 6.06 13.40 32.81
CA TRP A 736 7.46 13.68 32.53
C TRP A 736 7.67 14.88 31.61
N CYS A 737 8.92 15.36 31.55
CA CYS A 737 9.35 16.33 30.55
C CYS A 737 9.94 15.62 29.34
N SER A 738 9.58 16.09 28.14
CA SER A 738 10.12 15.55 26.88
C SER A 738 11.53 16.04 26.51
N SER A 739 12.19 16.80 27.39
CA SER A 739 13.58 17.31 27.29
C SER A 739 13.95 18.22 26.11
N VAL A 740 13.33 18.04 24.94
CA VAL A 740 13.75 18.69 23.67
C VAL A 740 12.84 19.84 23.23
N CYS A 741 11.59 19.90 23.72
CA CYS A 741 10.58 20.85 23.22
C CYS A 741 10.89 22.33 23.43
N CYS A 742 11.64 22.66 24.48
CA CYS A 742 12.16 24.02 24.67
C CYS A 742 13.11 24.45 23.54
N MET A 743 13.93 23.51 23.08
CA MET A 743 15.00 23.80 22.14
C MET A 743 14.54 23.72 20.69
N TYR A 744 13.73 22.73 20.32
CA TYR A 744 13.18 22.70 18.96
C TYR A 744 12.25 23.88 18.70
N ALA A 745 11.43 24.34 19.67
CA ALA A 745 10.55 25.49 19.45
C ALA A 745 11.36 26.79 19.29
N THR A 746 12.45 26.93 20.07
CA THR A 746 13.39 28.05 19.90
C THR A 746 14.06 28.00 18.53
N LYS A 747 14.45 26.81 18.08
CA LYS A 747 15.02 26.59 16.74
C LYS A 747 14.00 26.95 15.65
N GLU A 748 12.82 26.33 15.67
CA GLU A 748 11.72 26.58 14.73
C GLU A 748 11.35 28.06 14.64
N ALA A 749 11.33 28.79 15.77
CA ALA A 749 11.10 30.24 15.76
C ALA A 749 12.20 31.03 15.05
N ILE A 750 13.47 30.64 15.22
CA ILE A 750 14.60 31.26 14.49
C ILE A 750 14.51 30.93 13.00
N ILE A 751 14.37 29.65 12.65
CA ILE A 751 14.37 29.19 11.24
C ILE A 751 13.14 29.70 10.48
N GLY A 752 11.96 29.68 11.10
CA GLY A 752 10.76 30.28 10.53
C GLY A 752 10.96 31.75 10.19
N LYS A 753 11.71 32.49 11.01
CA LYS A 753 12.04 33.91 10.75
C LYS A 753 13.09 34.10 9.66
N GLU A 754 14.02 33.17 9.51
CA GLU A 754 14.95 33.15 8.37
C GLU A 754 14.19 32.93 7.04
N HIS A 755 13.12 32.13 7.07
CA HIS A 755 12.31 31.82 5.90
C HIS A 755 11.26 32.89 5.60
N ALA A 756 10.61 33.45 6.64
CA ALA A 756 9.61 34.51 6.58
C ALA A 756 10.11 35.74 7.38
N LYS A 757 10.72 36.71 6.69
CA LYS A 757 11.47 37.82 7.33
C LYS A 757 10.61 38.71 8.23
N ASP A 758 9.34 38.88 7.88
CA ASP A 758 8.39 39.71 8.63
C ASP A 758 7.67 38.94 9.77
N MET A 759 8.04 37.68 10.00
CA MET A 759 7.43 36.82 11.01
C MET A 759 7.79 37.26 12.45
N GLU A 760 6.76 37.37 13.27
CA GLU A 760 6.81 37.65 14.71
C GLU A 760 6.51 36.35 15.47
N ALA A 761 7.51 35.78 16.14
CA ALA A 761 7.38 34.55 16.92
C ALA A 761 7.17 34.83 18.42
N THR A 762 6.20 34.14 19.03
CA THR A 762 5.95 34.16 20.48
C THR A 762 5.93 32.74 21.05
N ILE A 763 6.78 32.45 22.04
CA ILE A 763 6.86 31.15 22.73
C ILE A 763 6.20 31.27 24.11
N PHE A 764 5.14 30.50 24.32
CA PHE A 764 4.39 30.39 25.58
C PHE A 764 4.87 29.20 26.40
N TYR A 765 5.39 29.43 27.60
CA TYR A 765 6.11 28.42 28.37
C TYR A 765 5.85 28.47 29.88
N MET A 766 6.13 27.35 30.57
CA MET A 766 6.23 27.29 32.04
C MET A 766 7.65 27.59 32.52
N ASP A 767 8.60 26.78 32.04
CA ASP A 767 10.03 26.89 32.27
C ASP A 767 10.78 26.64 30.95
N ILE A 768 11.86 27.38 30.69
CA ILE A 768 12.77 27.08 29.57
C ILE A 768 13.86 26.14 30.08
N ARG A 769 13.92 24.93 29.52
CA ARG A 769 14.88 23.88 29.92
C ARG A 769 16.04 23.77 28.93
N ALA A 770 17.00 24.69 29.05
CA ALA A 770 18.17 24.82 28.18
C ALA A 770 19.44 24.20 28.81
N HIS A 771 19.40 22.90 29.15
CA HIS A 771 20.42 22.24 29.98
C HIS A 771 21.66 21.73 29.24
N GLY A 772 21.61 21.66 27.90
CA GLY A 772 22.74 21.25 27.06
C GLY A 772 23.80 22.33 26.90
N LYS A 773 24.98 21.95 26.38
CA LYS A 773 26.08 22.88 26.13
C LYS A 773 25.64 23.99 25.15
N ASP A 774 25.83 25.24 25.55
CA ASP A 774 25.45 26.45 24.81
C ASP A 774 23.93 26.64 24.55
N PHE A 775 23.05 25.86 25.21
CA PHE A 775 21.60 25.97 24.99
C PHE A 775 21.04 27.29 25.53
N ASP A 776 21.51 27.77 26.69
CA ASP A 776 21.13 29.10 27.19
C ASP A 776 21.53 30.21 26.21
N ARG A 777 22.75 30.14 25.66
CA ARG A 777 23.22 31.09 24.64
C ARG A 777 22.35 31.06 23.39
N PHE A 778 21.85 29.88 23.01
CA PHE A 778 20.94 29.72 21.88
C PHE A 778 19.58 30.42 22.11
N VAL A 779 19.03 30.32 23.33
CA VAL A 779 17.82 31.05 23.74
C VAL A 779 18.07 32.55 23.79
N ASP A 780 19.21 32.99 24.32
CA ASP A 780 19.59 34.41 24.34
C ASP A 780 19.73 34.97 22.92
N ARG A 781 20.30 34.18 21.99
CA ARG A 781 20.36 34.54 20.57
C ARG A 781 18.96 34.72 19.98
N ALA A 782 18.03 33.80 20.24
CA ALA A 782 16.65 33.91 19.77
C ALA A 782 15.98 35.22 20.23
N LYS A 783 16.20 35.60 21.49
CA LYS A 783 15.66 36.84 22.07
C LYS A 783 16.32 38.09 21.48
N ASN A 784 17.65 38.13 21.51
CA ASN A 784 18.40 39.36 21.28
C ASN A 784 18.63 39.66 19.79
N GLU A 785 18.83 38.63 18.96
CA GLU A 785 19.14 38.79 17.53
C GLU A 785 17.91 38.60 16.65
N TYR A 786 17.01 37.67 17.01
CA TYR A 786 15.82 37.35 16.22
C TYR A 786 14.53 37.94 16.79
N GLY A 787 14.56 38.55 17.98
CA GLY A 787 13.40 39.21 18.58
C GLY A 787 12.26 38.25 18.94
N VAL A 788 12.57 36.98 19.23
CA VAL A 788 11.56 36.00 19.66
C VAL A 788 11.04 36.38 21.04
N ARG A 789 9.72 36.51 21.17
CA ARG A 789 9.05 36.83 22.44
C ARG A 789 8.90 35.57 23.27
N TYR A 790 9.29 35.62 24.54
CA TYR A 790 9.08 34.54 25.50
C TYR A 790 8.08 35.00 26.55
N ILE A 791 6.94 34.32 26.64
CA ILE A 791 5.87 34.64 27.59
C ILE A 791 5.71 33.47 28.56
N ARG A 792 5.95 33.74 29.84
CA ARG A 792 5.78 32.76 30.90
C ARG A 792 4.31 32.62 31.27
N SER A 793 3.57 31.91 30.42
CA SER A 793 2.14 31.67 30.59
C SER A 793 1.73 30.46 29.76
N MET A 794 0.81 29.66 30.28
CA MET A 794 0.18 28.58 29.52
C MET A 794 -1.21 29.03 29.07
N PRO A 795 -1.46 29.18 27.75
CA PRO A 795 -2.78 29.49 27.22
C PRO A 795 -3.77 28.39 27.61
N SER A 796 -4.98 28.80 28.00
CA SER A 796 -6.03 27.88 28.44
C SER A 796 -6.92 27.37 27.30
N MET A 797 -7.07 28.14 26.23
CA MET A 797 -7.92 27.81 25.08
C MET A 797 -7.52 28.63 23.85
N ILE A 798 -7.74 28.08 22.66
CA ILE A 798 -7.65 28.78 21.37
C ILE A 798 -9.04 28.91 20.76
N LYS A 799 -9.35 30.07 20.16
CA LYS A 799 -10.59 30.30 19.41
C LYS A 799 -10.29 30.75 17.99
N GLU A 800 -10.90 30.10 17.00
CA GLU A 800 -10.78 30.53 15.60
C GLU A 800 -11.76 31.67 15.27
N LEU A 801 -11.24 32.75 14.68
CA LEU A 801 -12.03 33.84 14.10
C LEU A 801 -12.56 33.41 12.72
N GLN A 802 -13.87 33.18 12.62
CA GLN A 802 -14.49 32.56 11.43
C GLN A 802 -14.24 33.29 10.09
N GLN A 803 -14.07 34.62 10.11
CA GLN A 803 -13.87 35.41 8.90
C GLN A 803 -12.44 35.35 8.37
N THR A 804 -11.44 35.32 9.25
CA THR A 804 -10.02 35.41 8.90
C THR A 804 -9.29 34.07 9.03
N LYS A 805 -9.90 33.09 9.72
CA LYS A 805 -9.27 31.84 10.14
C LYS A 805 -8.05 32.04 11.05
N ASN A 806 -7.91 33.24 11.63
CA ASN A 806 -6.89 33.55 12.63
C ASN A 806 -7.30 33.01 14.00
N LEU A 807 -6.32 32.89 14.89
CA LEU A 807 -6.43 32.21 16.17
C LEU A 807 -6.28 33.24 17.29
N LEU A 808 -7.37 33.45 18.03
CA LEU A 808 -7.37 34.30 19.22
C LEU A 808 -6.94 33.48 20.43
N MET A 809 -5.88 33.92 21.09
CA MET A 809 -5.33 33.29 22.29
C MET A 809 -5.48 34.20 23.50
N THR A 810 -5.95 33.64 24.61
CA THR A 810 -6.03 34.33 25.91
C THR A 810 -4.98 33.76 26.85
N TYR A 811 -4.17 34.65 27.45
CA TYR A 811 -3.12 34.27 28.40
C TYR A 811 -2.95 35.32 29.51
N VAL A 812 -2.24 34.96 30.57
CA VAL A 812 -2.02 35.81 31.75
C VAL A 812 -0.55 36.24 31.81
N GLN A 813 -0.29 37.53 31.98
CA GLN A 813 1.07 38.05 32.24
C GLN A 813 1.51 37.82 33.69
N GLU A 814 2.80 38.02 33.99
CA GLU A 814 3.35 37.82 35.33
C GLU A 814 2.72 38.75 36.39
N ASP A 815 2.17 39.89 35.98
CA ASP A 815 1.45 40.83 36.85
C ASP A 815 -0.03 40.46 37.09
N GLY A 816 -0.51 39.37 36.48
CA GLY A 816 -1.89 38.90 36.56
C GLY A 816 -2.83 39.48 35.50
N THR A 817 -2.34 40.33 34.58
CA THR A 817 -3.16 40.92 33.51
C THR A 817 -3.51 39.87 32.46
N LEU A 818 -4.81 39.77 32.13
CA LEU A 818 -5.31 38.96 31.01
C LEU A 818 -5.11 39.69 29.69
N ILE A 819 -4.49 39.02 28.72
CA ILE A 819 -4.28 39.51 27.37
C ILE A 819 -4.95 38.58 26.38
N GLU A 820 -5.63 39.19 25.40
CA GLU A 820 -6.08 38.52 24.19
C GLU A 820 -5.22 39.01 23.03
N GLU A 821 -4.57 38.08 22.33
CA GLU A 821 -3.76 38.37 21.16
C GLU A 821 -4.14 37.44 20.01
N GLU A 822 -4.21 38.02 18.81
CA GLU A 822 -4.50 37.31 17.57
C GLU A 822 -3.20 36.83 16.90
N PHE A 823 -3.20 35.58 16.49
CA PHE A 823 -2.12 34.93 15.76
C PHE A 823 -2.64 34.36 14.44
N ASP A 824 -1.80 34.35 13.42
CA ASP A 824 -2.13 33.78 12.12
C ASP A 824 -1.99 32.25 12.13
N MET A 825 -1.08 31.73 12.97
CA MET A 825 -0.81 30.31 13.11
C MET A 825 -0.35 29.96 14.54
N VAL A 826 -0.70 28.76 15.01
CA VAL A 826 -0.25 28.23 16.30
C VAL A 826 0.44 26.89 16.09
N ILE A 827 1.65 26.76 16.63
CA ILE A 827 2.43 25.52 16.66
C ILE A 827 2.33 24.93 18.06
N LEU A 828 1.90 23.67 18.12
CA LEU A 828 1.88 22.87 19.34
C LEU A 828 3.20 22.12 19.47
N SER A 829 4.01 22.51 20.45
CA SER A 829 5.26 21.83 20.77
C SER A 829 4.98 20.53 21.52
N VAL A 830 4.67 19.51 20.74
CA VAL A 830 4.27 18.16 21.16
C VAL A 830 5.42 17.39 21.81
N GLY A 831 5.08 16.66 22.87
CA GLY A 831 6.00 15.81 23.62
C GLY A 831 6.39 14.52 22.89
N LEU A 832 7.36 13.81 23.48
CA LEU A 832 7.79 12.49 23.06
C LEU A 832 7.17 11.45 24.00
N THR A 833 6.53 10.44 23.42
CA THR A 833 5.95 9.28 24.11
C THR A 833 6.70 8.00 23.72
N PRO A 834 6.60 6.93 24.51
CA PRO A 834 7.14 5.63 24.10
C PRO A 834 6.59 5.18 22.74
N PRO A 835 7.33 4.31 22.02
CA PRO A 835 6.84 3.68 20.80
C PRO A 835 5.49 2.98 21.00
N LYS A 836 4.59 3.03 20.01
CA LYS A 836 3.26 2.39 20.09
C LYS A 836 3.34 0.89 20.40
N ASP A 837 4.35 0.23 19.83
CA ASP A 837 4.59 -1.21 20.00
C ASP A 837 5.60 -1.53 21.13
N ALA A 838 5.89 -0.59 22.04
CA ALA A 838 6.86 -0.78 23.11
C ALA A 838 6.59 -2.02 23.96
N GLU A 839 5.33 -2.29 24.32
CA GLU A 839 4.95 -3.49 25.08
C GLU A 839 5.15 -4.80 24.30
N LYS A 840 4.92 -4.78 22.98
CA LYS A 840 5.13 -5.95 22.14
C LYS A 840 6.62 -6.21 22.02
N LEU A 841 7.41 -5.18 21.73
CA LEU A 841 8.86 -5.26 21.61
C LEU A 841 9.52 -5.70 22.91
N SER A 842 9.07 -5.20 24.07
CA SER A 842 9.64 -5.59 25.37
C SER A 842 9.42 -7.08 25.65
N LYS A 843 8.24 -7.61 25.34
CA LYS A 843 7.93 -9.05 25.41
C LYS A 843 8.80 -9.86 24.45
N SER A 844 8.93 -9.42 23.20
CA SER A 844 9.75 -10.10 22.19
C SER A 844 11.24 -10.15 22.57
N LEU A 845 11.78 -9.06 23.12
CA LEU A 845 13.18 -8.97 23.58
C LEU A 845 13.41 -9.56 24.97
N GLY A 846 12.36 -9.80 25.76
CA GLY A 846 12.46 -10.27 27.14
C GLY A 846 13.04 -9.21 28.10
N ILE A 847 12.67 -7.94 27.92
CA ILE A 847 13.10 -6.80 28.77
C ILE A 847 11.90 -6.18 29.50
N GLU A 848 12.16 -5.43 30.57
CA GLU A 848 11.11 -4.73 31.32
C GLU A 848 10.97 -3.27 30.87
N LEU A 849 9.75 -2.75 30.99
CA LEU A 849 9.48 -1.32 30.85
C LEU A 849 9.39 -0.65 32.24
N GLU A 850 9.62 0.65 32.28
CA GLU A 850 9.29 1.47 33.45
C GLU A 850 7.80 1.86 33.44
N GLU A 851 7.35 2.61 34.45
CA GLU A 851 5.93 2.89 34.68
C GLU A 851 5.24 3.73 33.59
N HIS A 852 6.02 4.48 32.81
CA HIS A 852 5.57 5.31 31.70
C HIS A 852 5.72 4.64 30.33
N GLY A 853 6.23 3.40 30.26
CA GLY A 853 6.35 2.60 29.03
C GLY A 853 7.68 2.73 28.27
N PHE A 854 8.64 3.50 28.76
CA PHE A 854 10.03 3.49 28.28
C PHE A 854 10.77 2.23 28.76
N CYS A 855 11.92 1.93 28.14
CA CYS A 855 12.76 0.82 28.57
C CYS A 855 13.30 1.05 29.97
N ARG A 856 13.18 0.05 30.85
CA ARG A 856 13.84 0.08 32.16
C ARG A 856 15.34 -0.16 31.98
N THR A 857 16.15 0.71 32.59
CA THR A 857 17.61 0.64 32.53
C THR A 857 18.23 0.45 33.91
N SER A 858 19.47 -0.03 33.96
CA SER A 858 20.26 -0.04 35.20
C SER A 858 20.65 1.38 35.62
N LEU A 859 20.64 1.64 36.93
CA LEU A 859 21.15 2.90 37.49
C LEU A 859 22.68 3.00 37.40
N GLU A 860 23.37 1.85 37.35
CA GLU A 860 24.83 1.78 37.23
C GLU A 860 25.31 1.95 35.79
N ASN A 861 24.49 1.49 34.83
CA ASN A 861 24.77 1.55 33.40
C ASN A 861 23.49 1.91 32.62
N PRO A 862 23.35 3.15 32.12
CA PRO A 862 22.11 3.64 31.52
C PRO A 862 21.79 3.01 30.16
N VAL A 863 22.73 2.30 29.52
CA VAL A 863 22.47 1.58 28.26
C VAL A 863 22.14 0.09 28.49
N GLN A 864 22.25 -0.41 29.72
CA GLN A 864 21.95 -1.80 30.05
C GLN A 864 20.47 -1.96 30.42
N THR A 865 19.81 -2.92 29.78
CA THR A 865 18.42 -3.30 30.09
C THR A 865 18.35 -4.27 31.26
N THR A 866 17.15 -4.76 31.60
CA THR A 866 16.97 -5.82 32.60
C THR A 866 17.42 -7.21 32.13
N ARG A 867 17.76 -7.38 30.85
CA ARG A 867 18.28 -8.64 30.29
C ARG A 867 19.72 -8.46 29.86
N ASP A 868 20.62 -9.27 30.41
CA ASP A 868 22.02 -9.25 30.01
C ASP A 868 22.18 -9.55 28.51
N GLY A 869 23.19 -8.94 27.88
CA GLY A 869 23.43 -9.04 26.44
C GLY A 869 22.43 -8.28 25.56
N VAL A 870 21.38 -7.69 26.15
CA VAL A 870 20.43 -6.77 25.50
C VAL A 870 20.64 -5.36 26.04
N TYR A 871 20.94 -4.42 25.16
CA TYR A 871 21.20 -3.01 25.48
C TYR A 871 20.13 -2.11 24.86
N VAL A 872 20.05 -0.86 25.31
CA VAL A 872 19.13 0.16 24.78
C VAL A 872 19.89 1.46 24.52
N CYS A 873 19.47 2.20 23.49
CA CYS A 873 19.96 3.55 23.25
C CYS A 873 18.89 4.46 22.65
N GLY A 874 19.06 5.77 22.85
CA GLY A 874 18.19 6.79 22.29
C GLY A 874 16.88 6.95 23.06
N ALA A 875 15.87 7.50 22.39
CA ALA A 875 14.64 7.95 23.05
C ALA A 875 13.81 6.83 23.69
N PHE A 876 14.07 5.56 23.37
CA PHE A 876 13.39 4.44 24.00
C PHE A 876 13.77 4.25 25.47
N GLY A 877 14.98 4.66 25.87
CA GLY A 877 15.37 4.75 27.29
C GLY A 877 14.90 6.04 27.98
N GLY A 878 14.19 6.91 27.28
CA GLY A 878 13.65 8.18 27.80
C GLY A 878 13.92 9.37 26.87
N PRO A 879 13.10 10.44 26.94
CA PRO A 879 13.20 11.60 26.04
C PRO A 879 14.53 12.34 26.13
N LYS A 880 15.20 12.52 24.98
CA LYS A 880 16.53 13.14 24.87
C LYS A 880 16.80 13.71 23.48
N ASP A 881 17.85 14.51 23.36
CA ASP A 881 18.26 15.11 22.09
C ASP A 881 19.18 14.20 21.25
N ILE A 882 19.58 14.69 20.06
CA ILE A 882 20.43 13.95 19.12
C ILE A 882 21.84 13.69 19.69
N PRO A 883 22.56 14.69 20.24
CA PRO A 883 23.86 14.45 20.89
C PRO A 883 23.84 13.37 21.97
N GLU A 884 22.89 13.41 22.90
CA GLU A 884 22.77 12.41 23.96
C GLU A 884 22.45 11.02 23.37
N THR A 885 21.58 10.99 22.35
CA THR A 885 21.24 9.75 21.63
C THR A 885 22.45 9.10 20.96
N VAL A 886 23.29 9.89 20.29
CA VAL A 886 24.53 9.40 19.62
C VAL A 886 25.55 8.91 20.65
N MET A 887 25.65 9.58 21.80
CA MET A 887 26.50 9.16 22.91
C MET A 887 26.05 7.80 23.48
N GLU A 888 24.76 7.63 23.78
CA GLU A 888 24.23 6.35 24.26
C GLU A 888 24.41 5.22 23.24
N ALA A 889 24.21 5.51 21.95
CA ALA A 889 24.42 4.52 20.90
C ALA A 889 25.87 4.00 20.87
N SER A 890 26.84 4.90 20.99
CA SER A 890 28.26 4.54 21.08
C SER A 890 28.55 3.73 22.35
N GLY A 891 27.92 4.10 23.47
CA GLY A 891 28.02 3.36 24.74
C GLY A 891 27.47 1.94 24.65
N ALA A 892 26.28 1.76 24.06
CA ALA A 892 25.67 0.46 23.83
C ALA A 892 26.51 -0.42 22.89
N ALA A 893 27.04 0.16 21.81
CA ALA A 893 27.99 -0.51 20.93
C ALA A 893 29.25 -0.96 21.68
N SER A 894 29.78 -0.12 22.58
CA SER A 894 30.94 -0.46 23.42
C SER A 894 30.67 -1.61 24.37
N CYS A 895 29.49 -1.67 24.99
CA CYS A 895 29.09 -2.77 25.87
C CYS A 895 28.93 -4.09 25.10
N ALA A 896 28.22 -4.06 23.97
CA ALA A 896 28.08 -5.23 23.08
C ALA A 896 29.44 -5.69 22.53
N GLY A 897 30.31 -4.74 22.15
CA GLY A 897 31.67 -5.00 21.69
C GLY A 897 32.55 -5.67 22.75
N ALA A 898 32.45 -5.25 24.01
CA ALA A 898 33.12 -5.89 25.14
C ALA A 898 32.64 -7.33 25.36
N LEU A 899 31.33 -7.56 25.36
CA LEU A 899 30.75 -8.90 25.51
C LEU A 899 31.25 -9.88 24.43
N LEU A 900 31.45 -9.40 23.21
CA LEU A 900 31.79 -10.19 22.03
C LEU A 900 33.25 -10.07 21.58
N ALA A 901 34.12 -9.42 22.37
CA ALA A 901 35.51 -9.14 21.99
C ALA A 901 36.29 -10.35 21.44
N PRO A 902 36.16 -11.59 21.98
CA PRO A 902 36.85 -12.77 21.46
C PRO A 902 36.41 -13.21 20.04
N ARG A 903 35.30 -12.66 19.52
CA ARG A 903 34.71 -12.99 18.22
C ARG A 903 34.79 -11.84 17.22
N ARG A 904 35.51 -10.76 17.56
CA ARG A 904 35.80 -9.67 16.63
C ARG A 904 36.46 -10.22 15.36
N GLY A 905 35.95 -9.84 14.21
CA GLY A 905 36.47 -10.22 12.89
C GLY A 905 36.07 -11.63 12.44
N THR A 906 35.27 -12.40 13.18
CA THR A 906 34.94 -13.78 12.77
C THR A 906 33.91 -13.88 11.65
N LEU A 907 33.07 -12.86 11.48
CA LEU A 907 31.96 -12.81 10.51
C LEU A 907 32.02 -11.57 9.60
N VAL A 908 33.15 -10.85 9.60
CA VAL A 908 33.32 -9.67 8.76
C VAL A 908 33.73 -10.06 7.35
N THR A 909 33.26 -9.27 6.38
CA THR A 909 33.68 -9.32 4.98
C THR A 909 34.72 -8.22 4.77
N GLU A 910 35.83 -8.56 4.12
CA GLU A 910 36.82 -7.58 3.69
C GLU A 910 36.26 -6.73 2.54
N GLU A 911 36.43 -5.41 2.61
CA GLU A 911 36.02 -4.50 1.54
C GLU A 911 36.96 -4.68 0.33
N GLN A 912 36.37 -5.00 -0.83
CA GLN A 912 37.11 -5.05 -2.09
C GLN A 912 37.10 -3.67 -2.74
N VAL A 913 38.25 -3.01 -2.75
CA VAL A 913 38.43 -1.74 -3.47
C VAL A 913 38.71 -2.03 -4.94
N PRO A 914 38.00 -1.40 -5.90
CA PRO A 914 38.29 -1.53 -7.33
C PRO A 914 39.72 -1.15 -7.68
N GLU A 915 40.26 -1.71 -8.76
CA GLU A 915 41.60 -1.34 -9.24
C GLU A 915 41.61 0.12 -9.72
N GLU A 916 42.60 0.90 -9.27
CA GLU A 916 42.76 2.31 -9.66
C GLU A 916 43.06 2.42 -11.16
N ALA A 917 42.28 3.23 -11.88
CA ALA A 917 42.42 3.48 -13.30
C ALA A 917 43.77 4.16 -13.61
N ASP A 918 44.47 3.64 -14.63
CA ASP A 918 45.73 4.22 -15.08
C ASP A 918 45.50 5.46 -15.95
N ILE A 919 45.58 6.63 -15.33
CA ILE A 919 45.42 7.92 -16.02
C ILE A 919 46.72 8.48 -16.62
N ARG A 920 47.81 7.70 -16.69
CA ARG A 920 49.08 8.17 -17.25
C ARG A 920 48.92 8.51 -18.74
N GLY A 921 49.33 9.72 -19.11
CA GLY A 921 49.22 10.21 -20.49
C GLY A 921 47.85 10.79 -20.87
N VAL A 922 46.85 10.70 -19.99
CA VAL A 922 45.53 11.34 -20.17
C VAL A 922 45.54 12.72 -19.49
N GLY A 923 45.36 13.77 -20.28
CA GLY A 923 45.33 15.14 -19.76
C GLY A 923 44.09 15.44 -18.91
N PRO A 924 44.06 16.60 -18.23
CA PRO A 924 42.90 17.38 -17.86
C PRO A 924 41.49 16.95 -18.30
N ARG A 925 40.74 16.06 -17.61
CA ARG A 925 39.31 15.83 -17.87
C ARG A 925 38.53 15.95 -16.56
N ILE A 926 37.88 17.09 -16.36
CA ILE A 926 37.26 17.48 -15.09
C ILE A 926 35.74 17.38 -15.21
N GLY A 927 35.10 16.68 -14.28
CA GLY A 927 33.65 16.73 -14.08
C GLY A 927 33.31 17.66 -12.91
N VAL A 928 32.37 18.59 -13.11
CA VAL A 928 31.92 19.54 -12.08
C VAL A 928 30.48 19.23 -11.67
N PHE A 929 30.26 18.91 -10.40
CA PHE A 929 28.93 18.64 -9.87
C PHE A 929 28.52 19.77 -8.91
N VAL A 930 27.47 20.52 -9.24
CA VAL A 930 27.01 21.66 -8.44
C VAL A 930 25.77 21.28 -7.63
N CYS A 931 25.83 21.48 -6.32
CA CYS A 931 24.73 21.12 -5.41
C CYS A 931 23.72 22.27 -5.26
N ARG A 932 22.43 21.97 -5.41
CA ARG A 932 21.35 22.95 -5.23
C ARG A 932 20.83 23.05 -3.79
N CYS A 933 20.73 21.93 -3.07
CA CYS A 933 20.34 21.82 -1.65
C CYS A 933 19.20 22.75 -1.16
N GLY A 934 18.17 22.97 -1.99
CA GLY A 934 17.02 23.82 -1.66
C GLY A 934 17.41 25.24 -1.25
N ILE A 935 16.79 25.77 -0.19
CA ILE A 935 17.07 27.12 0.31
C ILE A 935 18.51 27.30 0.84
N ASN A 936 19.22 26.21 1.17
CA ASN A 936 20.57 26.30 1.72
C ASN A 936 21.60 26.82 0.72
N ILE A 937 21.44 26.55 -0.58
CA ILE A 937 22.33 27.05 -1.64
C ILE A 937 21.48 27.76 -2.70
N GLY A 938 20.56 27.04 -3.34
CA GLY A 938 19.71 27.56 -4.42
C GLY A 938 18.74 28.66 -4.00
N GLY A 939 18.53 28.90 -2.70
CA GLY A 939 17.77 30.05 -2.20
C GLY A 939 18.51 31.40 -2.32
N VAL A 940 19.83 31.37 -2.50
CA VAL A 940 20.68 32.58 -2.55
C VAL A 940 21.55 32.61 -3.81
N VAL A 941 22.11 31.46 -4.20
CA VAL A 941 23.00 31.31 -5.35
C VAL A 941 22.20 30.83 -6.56
N ASP A 942 22.34 31.49 -7.71
CA ASP A 942 21.82 31.01 -9.00
C ASP A 942 22.69 29.83 -9.49
N VAL A 943 22.29 28.63 -9.07
CA VAL A 943 22.99 27.37 -9.38
C VAL A 943 23.06 27.09 -10.89
N PRO A 944 21.97 27.25 -11.68
CA PRO A 944 22.05 27.16 -13.14
C PRO A 944 23.12 28.06 -13.75
N ALA A 945 23.25 29.32 -13.30
CA ALA A 945 24.27 30.23 -13.79
C ALA A 945 25.71 29.77 -13.42
N VAL A 946 25.89 29.13 -12.26
CA VAL A 946 27.18 28.54 -11.84
C VAL A 946 27.54 27.34 -12.72
N VAL A 947 26.58 26.47 -13.05
CA VAL A 947 26.79 25.31 -13.94
C VAL A 947 27.18 25.77 -15.35
N GLU A 948 26.44 26.71 -15.92
CA GLU A 948 26.74 27.23 -17.26
C GLU A 948 28.12 27.90 -17.31
N TYR A 949 28.48 28.62 -16.26
CA TYR A 949 29.83 29.16 -16.14
C TYR A 949 30.90 28.06 -16.03
N ALA A 950 30.66 27.00 -15.24
CA ALA A 950 31.60 25.90 -15.07
C ALA A 950 31.91 25.19 -16.40
N LYS A 951 30.92 25.04 -17.29
CA LYS A 951 31.10 24.48 -18.65
C LYS A 951 32.08 25.27 -19.52
N THR A 952 32.29 26.56 -19.23
CA THR A 952 33.24 27.42 -19.97
C THR A 952 34.68 27.31 -19.48
N LEU A 953 34.92 26.64 -18.35
CA LEU A 953 36.24 26.57 -17.72
C LEU A 953 37.15 25.54 -18.42
N PRO A 954 38.49 25.76 -18.42
CA PRO A 954 39.40 24.86 -19.12
C PRO A 954 39.36 23.45 -18.54
N ASN A 955 39.38 22.45 -19.44
CA ASN A 955 39.41 21.02 -19.13
C ASN A 955 38.14 20.46 -18.45
N VAL A 956 37.09 21.26 -18.28
CA VAL A 956 35.78 20.78 -17.86
C VAL A 956 35.08 20.13 -19.05
N VAL A 957 34.80 18.84 -18.96
CA VAL A 957 34.12 18.06 -20.02
C VAL A 957 32.68 17.75 -19.66
N PHE A 958 32.36 17.80 -18.36
CA PHE A 958 31.02 17.58 -17.83
C PHE A 958 30.73 18.59 -16.72
N ALA A 959 29.54 19.20 -16.73
CA ALA A 959 29.04 19.95 -15.59
C ALA A 959 27.53 19.86 -15.50
N ASP A 960 27.01 19.53 -14.31
CA ASP A 960 25.58 19.35 -14.05
C ASP A 960 25.23 19.75 -12.62
N GLU A 961 23.96 20.06 -12.37
CA GLU A 961 23.44 20.30 -11.03
C GLU A 961 22.68 19.09 -10.47
N ASN A 962 22.70 18.94 -9.15
CA ASN A 962 21.93 17.91 -8.45
C ASN A 962 21.23 18.54 -7.24
N LEU A 963 20.03 18.06 -6.90
CA LEU A 963 19.31 18.57 -5.72
C LEU A 963 20.12 18.29 -4.44
N PHE A 964 20.66 17.07 -4.31
CA PHE A 964 21.54 16.67 -3.22
C PHE A 964 22.71 15.86 -3.76
N THR A 965 23.88 16.48 -3.92
CA THR A 965 25.06 15.74 -4.42
C THR A 965 25.52 14.64 -3.47
N CYS A 966 25.21 14.76 -2.16
CA CYS A 966 25.50 13.73 -1.15
C CYS A 966 24.51 12.56 -1.12
N SER A 967 23.49 12.52 -1.98
CA SER A 967 22.56 11.39 -2.05
C SER A 967 23.22 10.16 -2.69
N GLN A 968 22.71 8.97 -2.35
CA GLN A 968 23.17 7.72 -2.94
C GLN A 968 22.96 7.69 -4.47
N ASP A 969 21.81 8.18 -4.95
CA ASP A 969 21.49 8.26 -6.38
C ASP A 969 22.53 9.10 -7.15
N THR A 970 22.95 10.25 -6.58
CA THR A 970 23.98 11.09 -7.20
C THR A 970 25.36 10.44 -7.11
N ALA A 971 25.65 9.70 -6.04
CA ALA A 971 26.91 8.98 -5.93
C ALA A 971 27.04 7.85 -6.97
N VAL A 972 25.95 7.16 -7.31
CA VAL A 972 25.90 6.18 -8.42
C VAL A 972 26.08 6.89 -9.76
N LYS A 973 25.29 7.94 -10.03
CA LYS A 973 25.41 8.75 -11.26
C LYS A 973 26.82 9.33 -11.43
N MET A 974 27.46 9.78 -10.34
CA MET A 974 28.83 10.27 -10.37
C MET A 974 29.80 9.17 -10.81
N GLY A 975 29.63 7.94 -10.32
CA GLY A 975 30.42 6.79 -10.75
C GLY A 975 30.23 6.47 -12.24
N GLU A 976 28.98 6.47 -12.72
CA GLU A 976 28.65 6.29 -14.14
C GLU A 976 29.30 7.37 -15.01
N VAL A 977 29.14 8.64 -14.65
CA VAL A 977 29.74 9.78 -15.38
C VAL A 977 31.27 9.72 -15.36
N ILE A 978 31.91 9.30 -14.25
CA ILE A 978 33.36 9.12 -14.21
C ILE A 978 33.81 8.14 -15.29
N GLN A 979 33.05 7.07 -15.53
CA GLN A 979 33.35 6.06 -16.53
C GLN A 979 32.98 6.51 -17.95
N GLU A 980 31.75 6.99 -18.16
CA GLU A 980 31.20 7.39 -19.47
C GLU A 980 31.95 8.58 -20.08
N GLU A 981 32.26 9.59 -19.27
CA GLU A 981 32.97 10.80 -19.71
C GLU A 981 34.50 10.67 -19.54
N GLU A 982 35.00 9.49 -19.17
CA GLU A 982 36.42 9.22 -18.93
C GLU A 982 37.06 10.30 -18.04
N LEU A 983 36.41 10.63 -16.92
CA LEU A 983 36.86 11.69 -16.03
C LEU A 983 38.17 11.28 -15.35
N THR A 984 39.08 12.24 -15.25
CA THR A 984 40.37 12.05 -14.56
C THR A 984 40.45 12.86 -13.28
N ARG A 985 39.53 13.83 -13.07
CA ARG A 985 39.39 14.60 -11.83
C ARG A 985 37.93 14.96 -11.61
N VAL A 986 37.54 15.09 -10.36
CA VAL A 986 36.18 15.48 -9.96
C VAL A 986 36.23 16.74 -9.11
N VAL A 987 35.37 17.71 -9.43
CA VAL A 987 35.12 18.89 -8.61
C VAL A 987 33.68 18.85 -8.14
N VAL A 988 33.46 18.95 -6.83
CA VAL A 988 32.10 19.11 -6.29
C VAL A 988 31.96 20.50 -5.69
N ALA A 989 31.04 21.30 -6.24
CA ALA A 989 30.66 22.59 -5.70
C ALA A 989 29.46 22.39 -4.76
N SER A 990 29.71 22.33 -3.46
CA SER A 990 28.68 22.04 -2.47
C SER A 990 28.99 22.61 -1.09
N CYS A 991 28.66 21.87 -0.03
CA CYS A 991 28.69 22.27 1.36
C CYS A 991 30.10 22.13 1.99
N SER A 992 30.17 21.79 3.29
CA SER A 992 31.41 21.78 4.04
C SER A 992 32.33 20.61 3.67
N PRO A 993 33.60 20.85 3.29
CA PRO A 993 34.57 19.79 3.01
C PRO A 993 34.83 18.92 4.23
N ARG A 994 34.80 19.49 5.44
CA ARG A 994 34.98 18.73 6.67
C ARG A 994 34.00 17.55 6.82
N THR A 995 32.79 17.69 6.28
CA THR A 995 31.72 16.69 6.45
C THR A 995 31.58 15.78 5.23
N HIS A 996 31.76 16.31 4.01
CA HIS A 996 31.41 15.58 2.79
C HIS A 996 32.59 15.25 1.87
N GLU A 997 33.77 15.84 2.07
CA GLU A 997 34.94 15.51 1.26
C GLU A 997 35.29 14.01 1.34
N PRO A 998 35.33 13.35 2.53
CA PRO A 998 35.61 11.93 2.60
C PRO A 998 34.62 11.07 1.81
N LEU A 999 33.34 11.43 1.83
CA LEU A 999 32.27 10.75 1.09
C LEU A 999 32.50 10.81 -0.42
N PHE A 1000 32.83 11.99 -0.96
CA PHE A 1000 33.06 12.15 -2.39
C PHE A 1000 34.38 11.52 -2.84
N GLN A 1001 35.41 11.56 -1.98
CA GLN A 1001 36.65 10.83 -2.21
C GLN A 1001 36.43 9.32 -2.30
N GLU A 1002 35.63 8.76 -1.40
CA GLU A 1002 35.23 7.34 -1.43
C GLU A 1002 34.43 7.00 -2.70
N ASN A 1003 33.52 7.88 -3.14
CA ASN A 1003 32.81 7.70 -4.41
C ASN A 1003 33.76 7.64 -5.60
N CYS A 1004 34.79 8.50 -5.63
CA CYS A 1004 35.82 8.44 -6.67
C CYS A 1004 36.58 7.11 -6.62
N GLU A 1005 37.00 6.67 -5.43
CA GLU A 1005 37.72 5.42 -5.22
C GLU A 1005 36.90 4.20 -5.68
N LYS A 1006 35.60 4.17 -5.33
CA LYS A 1006 34.66 3.12 -5.76
C LYS A 1006 34.35 3.16 -7.26
N ALA A 1007 34.55 4.29 -7.93
CA ALA A 1007 34.47 4.40 -9.39
C ALA A 1007 35.80 4.04 -10.10
N GLY A 1008 36.84 3.67 -9.34
CA GLY A 1008 38.18 3.37 -9.87
C GLY A 1008 39.07 4.59 -10.05
N LEU A 1009 38.67 5.79 -9.60
CA LEU A 1009 39.48 7.00 -9.65
C LEU A 1009 40.23 7.20 -8.32
N ASN A 1010 41.52 7.57 -8.38
CA ASN A 1010 42.29 7.85 -7.17
C ASN A 1010 41.59 8.92 -6.32
N ARG A 1011 41.34 8.61 -5.04
CA ARG A 1011 40.60 9.47 -4.11
C ARG A 1011 41.14 10.90 -3.97
N TYR A 1012 42.42 11.13 -4.28
CA TYR A 1012 43.07 12.44 -4.18
C TYR A 1012 43.00 13.26 -5.47
N LEU A 1013 42.37 12.73 -6.53
CA LEU A 1013 42.03 13.46 -7.76
C LEU A 1013 40.67 14.17 -7.64
N PHE A 1014 40.35 14.62 -6.44
CA PHE A 1014 39.10 15.25 -6.06
C PHE A 1014 39.38 16.63 -5.48
N GLU A 1015 38.53 17.61 -5.80
CA GLU A 1015 38.54 18.94 -5.18
C GLU A 1015 37.11 19.38 -4.85
N MET A 1016 36.95 20.23 -3.83
CA MET A 1016 35.64 20.72 -3.41
C MET A 1016 35.60 22.24 -3.35
N ALA A 1017 34.59 22.84 -3.98
CA ALA A 1017 34.28 24.25 -3.84
C ALA A 1017 33.16 24.42 -2.79
N ASN A 1018 33.45 25.10 -1.68
CA ASN A 1018 32.45 25.37 -0.64
C ASN A 1018 31.60 26.58 -1.03
N ILE A 1019 30.49 26.35 -1.71
CA ILE A 1019 29.54 27.40 -2.15
C ILE A 1019 28.38 27.60 -1.15
N ARG A 1020 28.49 27.02 0.04
CA ARG A 1020 27.48 27.15 1.11
C ARG A 1020 27.98 27.96 2.29
N ASP A 1021 28.85 27.37 3.10
CA ASP A 1021 29.32 27.94 4.36
C ASP A 1021 30.20 29.19 4.10
N GLN A 1022 30.93 29.19 2.99
CA GLN A 1022 31.76 30.34 2.59
C GLN A 1022 31.04 31.32 1.68
N ASP A 1023 29.79 31.04 1.29
CA ASP A 1023 29.09 31.84 0.28
C ASP A 1023 27.60 32.04 0.57
N SER A 1024 26.73 31.07 0.25
CA SER A 1024 25.27 31.27 0.37
C SER A 1024 24.83 31.76 1.77
N TRP A 1025 25.38 31.19 2.84
CA TRP A 1025 25.01 31.54 4.23
C TRP A 1025 25.52 32.91 4.68
N VAL A 1026 26.67 33.35 4.18
CA VAL A 1026 27.26 34.64 4.57
C VAL A 1026 26.77 35.79 3.70
N HIS A 1027 26.22 35.51 2.51
CA HIS A 1027 25.68 36.50 1.57
C HIS A 1027 24.17 36.35 1.33
N MET A 1028 23.40 35.86 2.30
CA MET A 1028 21.93 35.67 2.18
C MET A 1028 21.16 36.94 1.77
N ASN A 1029 21.74 38.12 2.00
CA ASN A 1029 21.16 39.41 1.63
C ASN A 1029 21.73 40.00 0.32
N GLU A 1030 22.65 39.32 -0.34
CA GLU A 1030 23.36 39.79 -1.54
C GLU A 1030 23.45 38.67 -2.63
N PRO A 1031 22.32 38.14 -3.14
CA PRO A 1031 22.28 36.94 -3.99
C PRO A 1031 23.06 37.05 -5.31
N GLU A 1032 23.06 38.24 -5.92
CA GLU A 1032 23.85 38.50 -7.14
C GLU A 1032 25.35 38.37 -6.87
N LYS A 1033 25.84 38.93 -5.74
CA LYS A 1033 27.25 38.83 -5.35
C LYS A 1033 27.62 37.41 -4.90
N ALA A 1034 26.69 36.72 -4.23
CA ALA A 1034 26.86 35.33 -3.86
C ALA A 1034 27.07 34.48 -5.12
N THR A 1035 26.23 34.66 -6.15
CA THR A 1035 26.37 33.93 -7.42
C THR A 1035 27.72 34.16 -8.10
N GLU A 1036 28.20 35.40 -8.14
CA GLU A 1036 29.53 35.69 -8.70
C GLU A 1036 30.66 35.09 -7.85
N LYS A 1037 30.52 35.10 -6.53
CA LYS A 1037 31.49 34.44 -5.64
C LYS A 1037 31.49 32.92 -5.82
N ALA A 1038 30.33 32.28 -5.97
CA ALA A 1038 30.22 30.85 -6.26
C ALA A 1038 30.97 30.48 -7.55
N LYS A 1039 30.78 31.26 -8.62
CA LYS A 1039 31.53 31.12 -9.88
C LYS A 1039 33.03 31.20 -9.65
N ASP A 1040 33.49 32.17 -8.87
CA ASP A 1040 34.91 32.31 -8.53
C ASP A 1040 35.46 31.12 -7.74
N LEU A 1041 34.73 30.63 -6.74
CA LEU A 1041 35.10 29.45 -5.96
C LEU A 1041 35.22 28.21 -6.84
N VAL A 1042 34.25 27.98 -7.73
CA VAL A 1042 34.28 26.87 -8.70
C VAL A 1042 35.46 27.02 -9.66
N ARG A 1043 35.71 28.22 -10.20
CA ARG A 1043 36.87 28.48 -11.05
C ARG A 1043 38.18 28.14 -10.35
N MET A 1044 38.35 28.54 -9.09
CA MET A 1044 39.56 28.24 -8.32
C MET A 1044 39.71 26.74 -8.08
N ALA A 1045 38.63 26.03 -7.73
CA ALA A 1045 38.66 24.59 -7.53
C ALA A 1045 39.00 23.83 -8.83
N VAL A 1046 38.41 24.21 -9.96
CA VAL A 1046 38.74 23.65 -11.28
C VAL A 1046 40.20 23.93 -11.65
N ALA A 1047 40.68 25.16 -11.43
CA ALA A 1047 42.08 25.50 -11.68
C ALA A 1047 43.05 24.66 -10.83
N LYS A 1048 42.72 24.39 -9.56
CA LYS A 1048 43.51 23.52 -8.69
C LYS A 1048 43.45 22.06 -9.13
N ALA A 1049 42.27 21.56 -9.51
CA ALA A 1049 42.05 20.19 -9.97
C ALA A 1049 42.93 19.82 -11.18
N GLN A 1050 43.24 20.77 -12.06
CA GLN A 1050 44.15 20.56 -13.20
C GLN A 1050 45.56 20.09 -12.79
N PHE A 1051 46.01 20.43 -11.58
CA PHE A 1051 47.34 20.11 -11.07
C PHE A 1051 47.35 18.95 -10.06
N LEU A 1052 46.20 18.36 -9.76
CA LEU A 1052 46.14 17.20 -8.87
C LEU A 1052 46.84 15.99 -9.51
N THR A 1053 47.59 15.28 -8.67
CA THR A 1053 48.28 14.05 -9.01
C THR A 1053 47.82 12.92 -8.08
N PRO A 1054 47.76 11.67 -8.55
CA PRO A 1054 47.42 10.53 -7.69
C PRO A 1054 48.36 10.46 -6.48
N LEU A 1055 47.79 10.27 -5.29
CA LEU A 1055 48.55 10.06 -4.06
C LEU A 1055 48.21 8.68 -3.47
N LYS A 1056 49.12 8.13 -2.66
CA LYS A 1056 48.89 6.89 -1.91
C LYS A 1056 48.80 7.21 -0.41
N PRO A 1057 47.82 6.64 0.31
CA PRO A 1057 47.78 6.74 1.76
C PRO A 1057 49.05 6.15 2.36
N GLY A 1058 49.67 6.85 3.32
CA GLY A 1058 50.79 6.31 4.08
C GLY A 1058 50.32 5.29 5.12
N GLN A 1059 51.02 4.16 5.25
CA GLN A 1059 50.80 3.25 6.37
C GLN A 1059 51.72 3.63 7.54
N LEU A 1060 51.14 3.76 8.73
CA LEU A 1060 51.86 4.04 9.97
C LEU A 1060 51.57 2.92 10.98
N SER A 1061 52.60 2.40 11.64
CA SER A 1061 52.42 1.48 12.76
C SER A 1061 51.92 2.24 13.99
N VAL A 1062 50.82 1.80 14.58
CA VAL A 1062 50.24 2.39 15.80
C VAL A 1062 50.51 1.47 16.98
N ASN A 1063 50.92 2.02 18.13
CA ASN A 1063 50.97 1.28 19.39
C ASN A 1063 49.53 1.03 19.88
N LYS A 1064 49.18 -0.23 20.16
CA LYS A 1064 47.82 -0.64 20.55
C LYS A 1064 47.57 -0.53 22.07
N ALA A 1065 48.24 0.41 22.72
CA ALA A 1065 48.02 0.77 24.12
C ALA A 1065 47.31 2.13 24.20
N THR A 1066 46.33 2.24 25.08
CA THR A 1066 45.51 3.44 25.24
C THR A 1066 45.83 4.14 26.56
N LEU A 1067 45.99 5.46 26.52
CA LEU A 1067 46.16 6.31 27.71
C LEU A 1067 44.87 7.09 27.95
N VAL A 1068 44.20 6.82 29.06
CA VAL A 1068 43.01 7.54 29.52
C VAL A 1068 43.42 8.60 30.53
N LEU A 1069 43.13 9.87 30.22
CA LEU A 1069 43.47 11.01 31.07
C LEU A 1069 42.25 11.43 31.90
N GLY A 1070 42.37 11.32 33.22
CA GLY A 1070 41.33 11.62 34.22
C GLY A 1070 40.70 10.34 34.77
N GLY A 1071 40.85 10.14 36.08
CA GLY A 1071 40.34 9.00 36.84
C GLY A 1071 38.94 9.22 37.42
N GLY A 1072 38.12 10.11 36.85
CA GLY A 1072 36.70 10.20 37.20
C GLY A 1072 35.88 9.02 36.65
N LEU A 1073 34.59 8.94 36.98
CA LEU A 1073 33.70 7.84 36.56
C LEU A 1073 33.81 7.53 35.05
N ALA A 1074 33.69 8.54 34.20
CA ALA A 1074 33.80 8.36 32.74
C ALA A 1074 35.16 7.77 32.29
N GLY A 1075 36.26 8.18 32.93
CA GLY A 1075 37.59 7.67 32.61
C GLY A 1075 37.82 6.25 33.12
N ILE A 1076 37.32 5.92 34.31
CA ILE A 1076 37.33 4.55 34.85
C ILE A 1076 36.54 3.63 33.91
N THR A 1077 35.29 4.00 33.58
CA THR A 1077 34.44 3.20 32.68
C THR A 1077 35.07 3.02 31.29
N ALA A 1078 35.68 4.07 30.72
CA ALA A 1078 36.38 3.96 29.44
C ALA A 1078 37.58 3.02 29.51
N ALA A 1079 38.40 3.10 30.56
CA ALA A 1079 39.56 2.24 30.76
C ALA A 1079 39.15 0.76 30.94
N LEU A 1080 38.13 0.50 31.76
CA LEU A 1080 37.59 -0.85 31.95
C LEU A 1080 37.04 -1.42 30.65
N ASN A 1081 36.21 -0.66 29.93
CA ASN A 1081 35.61 -1.15 28.70
C ASN A 1081 36.65 -1.45 27.60
N LEU A 1082 37.73 -0.65 27.50
CA LEU A 1082 38.85 -0.95 26.62
C LEU A 1082 39.59 -2.23 27.04
N ALA A 1083 39.80 -2.42 28.35
CA ALA A 1083 40.43 -3.61 28.90
C ALA A 1083 39.60 -4.87 28.64
N ASP A 1084 38.27 -4.80 28.83
CA ASP A 1084 37.33 -5.89 28.53
C ASP A 1084 37.33 -6.26 27.04
N GLN A 1085 37.62 -5.29 26.18
CA GLN A 1085 37.80 -5.49 24.73
C GLN A 1085 39.18 -6.02 24.34
N GLY A 1086 40.07 -6.27 25.31
CA GLY A 1086 41.40 -6.84 25.11
C GLY A 1086 42.50 -5.82 24.80
N PHE A 1087 42.26 -4.52 25.01
CA PHE A 1087 43.27 -3.47 24.82
C PHE A 1087 43.97 -3.14 26.13
N GLU A 1088 45.28 -2.89 26.08
CA GLU A 1088 46.02 -2.38 27.23
C GLU A 1088 45.61 -0.92 27.48
N ALA A 1089 45.10 -0.61 28.68
CA ALA A 1089 44.63 0.71 29.06
C ALA A 1089 45.38 1.24 30.29
N TYR A 1090 45.95 2.43 30.17
CA TYR A 1090 46.59 3.16 31.26
C TYR A 1090 45.67 4.29 31.72
N LEU A 1091 45.18 4.24 32.95
CA LEU A 1091 44.39 5.32 33.55
C LEU A 1091 45.31 6.24 34.36
N VAL A 1092 45.32 7.53 34.03
CA VAL A 1092 46.13 8.54 34.73
C VAL A 1092 45.22 9.55 35.41
N GLU A 1093 45.42 9.72 36.71
CA GLU A 1093 44.76 10.72 37.54
C GLU A 1093 45.81 11.64 38.17
N LYS A 1094 45.47 12.93 38.28
CA LYS A 1094 46.32 13.94 38.94
C LYS A 1094 46.23 13.83 40.47
N ASP A 1095 45.08 13.37 40.98
CA ASP A 1095 44.81 13.19 42.40
C ASP A 1095 45.32 11.81 42.87
N GLN A 1096 45.47 11.63 44.19
CA GLN A 1096 45.97 10.36 44.76
C GLN A 1096 44.95 9.21 44.65
N GLU A 1097 43.68 9.52 44.38
CA GLU A 1097 42.59 8.56 44.40
C GLU A 1097 41.67 8.71 43.19
N LEU A 1098 41.15 7.58 42.68
CA LEU A 1098 40.24 7.53 41.54
C LEU A 1098 38.78 7.79 41.94
N GLY A 1099 38.00 8.40 41.06
CA GLY A 1099 36.55 8.62 41.19
C GLY A 1099 36.14 10.08 41.03
N GLY A 1100 37.09 11.03 41.07
CA GLY A 1100 36.81 12.46 40.82
C GLY A 1100 35.62 13.00 41.64
N ASN A 1101 34.70 13.70 40.99
CA ASN A 1101 33.47 14.21 41.64
C ASN A 1101 32.52 13.10 42.10
N TYR A 1102 32.53 11.94 41.44
CA TYR A 1102 31.65 10.81 41.75
C TYR A 1102 31.96 10.23 43.14
N ARG A 1103 33.24 10.24 43.55
CA ARG A 1103 33.68 9.87 44.91
C ARG A 1103 33.07 10.74 46.01
N ARG A 1104 32.56 11.94 45.70
CA ARG A 1104 31.95 12.85 46.68
C ARG A 1104 30.45 12.64 46.86
N LEU A 1105 29.83 11.83 46.01
CA LEU A 1105 28.41 11.48 46.09
C LEU A 1105 28.25 10.23 46.95
N HIS A 1106 27.20 10.16 47.76
CA HIS A 1106 26.86 8.95 48.53
C HIS A 1106 25.68 8.19 47.93
N TYR A 1107 24.66 8.92 47.46
CA TYR A 1107 23.47 8.36 46.83
C TYR A 1107 23.03 9.22 45.65
N THR A 1108 22.48 8.61 44.59
CA THR A 1108 21.75 9.34 43.53
C THR A 1108 20.32 9.65 43.97
N LEU A 1109 19.59 10.47 43.20
CA LEU A 1109 18.18 10.78 43.46
C LEU A 1109 17.29 9.54 43.39
N GLU A 1110 17.68 8.57 42.56
CA GLU A 1110 17.03 7.28 42.33
C GLU A 1110 17.48 6.21 43.35
N GLY A 1111 18.41 6.55 44.25
CA GLY A 1111 18.82 5.70 45.37
C GLY A 1111 20.04 4.80 45.13
N LEU A 1112 20.82 4.99 44.06
CA LEU A 1112 22.05 4.23 43.83
C LEU A 1112 23.12 4.60 44.85
N ASP A 1113 23.68 3.61 45.57
CA ASP A 1113 24.84 3.79 46.45
C ASP A 1113 26.12 3.98 45.61
N THR A 1114 26.49 5.24 45.41
CA THR A 1114 27.59 5.61 44.51
C THR A 1114 28.96 5.23 45.08
N GLN A 1115 29.10 5.11 46.40
CA GLN A 1115 30.35 4.69 47.05
C GLN A 1115 30.59 3.20 46.80
N ARG A 1116 29.57 2.37 46.98
CA ARG A 1116 29.64 0.94 46.69
C ARG A 1116 29.90 0.70 45.19
N HIS A 1117 29.20 1.42 44.32
CA HIS A 1117 29.41 1.28 42.88
C HIS A 1117 30.82 1.69 42.46
N LEU A 1118 31.35 2.80 42.99
CA LEU A 1118 32.73 3.21 42.71
C LEU A 1118 33.75 2.16 43.19
N ALA A 1119 33.55 1.57 44.37
CA ALA A 1119 34.43 0.50 44.85
C ALA A 1119 34.43 -0.71 43.91
N ALA A 1120 33.25 -1.13 43.43
CA ALA A 1120 33.11 -2.25 42.49
C ALA A 1120 33.80 -1.99 41.13
N LEU A 1121 33.87 -0.75 40.67
CA LEU A 1121 34.60 -0.39 39.44
C LEU A 1121 36.13 -0.38 39.61
N LEU A 1122 36.64 -0.33 40.84
CA LEU A 1122 38.06 -0.27 41.14
C LEU A 1122 38.67 -1.63 41.52
N GLU A 1123 37.82 -2.59 41.90
CA GLU A 1123 38.17 -4.01 42.11
C GLU A 1123 38.33 -4.73 40.77
#